data_AF-A0A0J1G9H6-F1
#
_entry.id   AF-A0A0J1G9H6-F1
#
_cell.length_a   1.000
_cell.length_b   1.000
_cell.length_c   1.000
_cell.angle_alpha   90.00
_cell.angle_beta   90.00
_cell.angle_gamma   90.00
#
_symmetry.space_group_name_H-M   'P 1'
#
loop_
_entity.id
_entity.type
_entity.pdbx_description
1 polymer ?
#
loop_
_entity_poly.entity_id
_entity_poly.type
_entity_poly.pdbx_seq_one_letter_code
_entity_poly.pdbx_strand_id
1 'polypeptide(L)'
;MGKKTVIIGGVAGGATTAARLRRRDESMEIVVFEKGGYISYANCGLPYYIGDVIKSRDALLLQTPQGMKKKFNIDVRIYSEVIKIQPDRKCVTVQNLETNETYEEVYDNLVIATGSSPLKPPIKGIDGEGIYTLWTVPDTDKIKAFAEEKHPQRAAVIGGGFIGLEMAENLHRAGIEVTIIEMQDQVMAPIDKEMAHLLHENMQMNGVEVILGDGVSSFEDRLGTTQITLGSGKVVTADLVILSIGVRPNSILAKEAGLQLNERGGIVVDEYLRTSNPDIYAVGDVIQVENFVLKNPAMVPLAGPANKQARICADNIAGDKKKYHGSQGTSVAQVFDLTAAAVGVNEKTLKKMGRVKGEDYETVLINQKSHAGYYPGAVPLTLKMLFDMEGKILGAQIVGQDGVDKRIDTLAVTMRLNGTIYDLEELELSYAPPYSSAKDPVNMLGFTAHNVLDHMVSFIGWDEMDELQEPGEENTAFTILDVTEEMERLVYQIPGSYHIPLGELRGRMGELEKTRMIIVYCAVGVRSYNGARILMQNGFENVKVLSGGTGFYKSMHYEDREDEEDSEEMVKDDIKAAQVKAESVPAQKEMKILDCCGLQCPGPIMKVNETLGEMEENQILQVSATDMGFVRDIEAWCKRTGNTFVNSERKDRENLVYIKKGTNVCQGVSQADAVSLPQGKTLIVFSGDLDKVLASFIIANGAAAMGRPVTMFFTFWGLNALRKTEKQSVRKPFIEKMFGAMMPRGTRRLKLSRMNMAGMGTKMMKKVMKDKNVESLEELMQHAMASGIKLVACTMSMDVMGITREELIDGVEMAGVASYLGDAEEANVNLFI
;
A
#
# COMPACT_ATOMS: atom_id res chain seq x y z
N MET A 1 -8.61 -23.32 55.65
CA MET A 1 -9.38 -23.50 54.39
C MET A 1 -8.72 -22.63 53.33
N GLY A 2 -8.59 -23.10 52.10
CA GLY A 2 -8.14 -22.26 51.00
C GLY A 2 -9.18 -21.16 50.72
N LYS A 3 -8.74 -20.02 50.19
CA LYS A 3 -9.64 -18.94 49.82
C LYS A 3 -10.51 -19.36 48.62
N LYS A 4 -11.73 -18.85 48.53
CA LYS A 4 -12.63 -19.08 47.40
C LYS A 4 -12.72 -17.85 46.51
N THR A 5 -12.43 -18.02 45.23
CA THR A 5 -12.57 -16.96 44.23
C THR A 5 -13.66 -17.34 43.23
N VAL A 6 -14.66 -16.46 43.10
CA VAL A 6 -15.73 -16.57 42.10
C VAL A 6 -15.44 -15.61 40.94
N ILE A 7 -15.61 -16.08 39.72
CA ILE A 7 -15.36 -15.31 38.49
C ILE A 7 -16.64 -15.33 37.63
N ILE A 8 -17.10 -14.16 37.21
CA ILE A 8 -18.28 -13.98 36.35
C ILE A 8 -17.82 -13.70 34.91
N GLY A 9 -18.07 -14.64 34.01
CA GLY A 9 -17.65 -14.62 32.59
C GLY A 9 -16.47 -15.57 32.33
N GLY A 10 -16.60 -16.43 31.31
CA GLY A 10 -15.68 -17.54 31.03
C GLY A 10 -14.79 -17.36 29.79
N VAL A 11 -14.67 -16.15 29.24
CA VAL A 11 -13.90 -15.87 28.01
C VAL A 11 -12.57 -15.18 28.34
N ALA A 12 -12.16 -14.12 27.63
CA ALA A 12 -10.81 -13.55 27.70
C ALA A 12 -10.39 -13.13 29.12
N GLY A 13 -11.21 -12.32 29.81
CA GLY A 13 -10.88 -11.83 31.14
C GLY A 13 -10.94 -12.94 32.21
N GLY A 14 -12.06 -13.66 32.28
CA GLY A 14 -12.28 -14.61 33.35
C GLY A 14 -11.47 -15.91 33.23
N ALA A 15 -11.39 -16.52 32.05
CA ALA A 15 -10.62 -17.75 31.88
C ALA A 15 -9.12 -17.53 32.12
N THR A 16 -8.58 -16.41 31.66
CA THR A 16 -7.17 -16.04 31.90
C THR A 16 -6.91 -15.78 33.39
N THR A 17 -7.84 -15.12 34.09
CA THR A 17 -7.76 -14.92 35.54
C THR A 17 -7.76 -16.26 36.27
N ALA A 18 -8.73 -17.14 35.96
CA ALA A 18 -8.88 -18.45 36.60
C ALA A 18 -7.64 -19.34 36.39
N ALA A 19 -7.15 -19.45 35.16
CA ALA A 19 -5.97 -20.25 34.84
C ALA A 19 -4.69 -19.70 35.51
N ARG A 20 -4.56 -18.36 35.65
CA ARG A 20 -3.43 -17.76 36.36
C ARG A 20 -3.53 -17.99 37.87
N LEU A 21 -4.71 -17.86 38.47
CA LEU A 21 -4.93 -18.11 39.90
C LEU A 21 -4.54 -19.53 40.30
N ARG A 22 -4.95 -20.54 39.53
CA ARG A 22 -4.53 -21.93 39.80
C ARG A 22 -3.00 -22.08 39.85
N ARG A 23 -2.28 -21.46 38.91
CA ARG A 23 -0.81 -21.49 38.90
C ARG A 23 -0.17 -20.74 40.07
N ARG A 24 -0.94 -19.93 40.80
CA ARG A 24 -0.49 -19.15 41.96
C ARG A 24 -0.78 -19.85 43.29
N ASP A 25 -1.88 -20.58 43.39
CA ASP A 25 -2.32 -21.23 44.62
C ASP A 25 -3.13 -22.50 44.31
N GLU A 26 -2.56 -23.66 44.67
CA GLU A 26 -3.23 -24.96 44.50
C GLU A 26 -4.33 -25.22 45.54
N SER A 27 -4.32 -24.50 46.65
CA SER A 27 -5.34 -24.65 47.70
C SER A 27 -6.60 -23.83 47.43
N MET A 28 -6.53 -22.86 46.50
CA MET A 28 -7.63 -21.97 46.17
C MET A 28 -8.79 -22.72 45.51
N GLU A 29 -10.01 -22.46 45.98
CA GLU A 29 -11.22 -22.88 45.30
C GLU A 29 -11.57 -21.82 44.24
N ILE A 30 -11.67 -22.24 42.98
CA ILE A 30 -11.90 -21.33 41.85
C ILE A 30 -13.14 -21.79 41.11
N VAL A 31 -14.17 -20.94 41.10
CA VAL A 31 -15.44 -21.17 40.41
C VAL A 31 -15.62 -20.12 39.32
N VAL A 32 -15.90 -20.55 38.10
CA VAL A 32 -16.17 -19.69 36.94
C VAL A 32 -17.61 -19.92 36.48
N PHE A 33 -18.38 -18.84 36.42
CA PHE A 33 -19.74 -18.84 35.89
C PHE A 33 -19.75 -18.28 34.47
N GLU A 34 -20.36 -19.01 33.55
CA GLU A 34 -20.59 -18.58 32.16
C GLU A 34 -22.07 -18.79 31.82
N LYS A 35 -22.73 -17.75 31.33
CA LYS A 35 -24.16 -17.82 30.96
C LYS A 35 -24.36 -18.59 29.66
N GLY A 36 -23.39 -18.54 28.75
CA GLY A 36 -23.41 -19.28 27.50
C GLY A 36 -23.02 -20.76 27.67
N GLY A 37 -23.07 -21.50 26.56
CA GLY A 37 -22.64 -22.90 26.50
C GLY A 37 -21.14 -23.11 26.26
N TYR A 38 -20.38 -22.03 26.03
CA TYR A 38 -18.97 -22.09 25.62
C TYR A 38 -18.11 -21.16 26.46
N ILE A 39 -16.89 -21.61 26.76
CA ILE A 39 -15.85 -20.82 27.42
C ILE A 39 -14.64 -20.68 26.50
N SER A 40 -13.81 -19.67 26.73
CA SER A 40 -12.51 -19.51 26.04
C SER A 40 -12.62 -19.65 24.52
N TYR A 41 -13.70 -19.18 23.91
CA TYR A 41 -13.85 -19.21 22.46
C TYR A 41 -13.15 -18.00 21.82
N ALA A 42 -12.76 -18.14 20.56
CA ALA A 42 -12.04 -17.13 19.81
C ALA A 42 -13.02 -16.10 19.19
N ASN A 43 -13.44 -15.09 19.96
CA ASN A 43 -14.34 -14.03 19.50
C ASN A 43 -13.86 -13.37 18.19
N CYS A 44 -12.56 -13.12 18.08
CA CYS A 44 -11.94 -12.50 16.90
C CYS A 44 -11.95 -13.42 15.67
N GLY A 45 -12.18 -14.72 15.84
CA GLY A 45 -12.28 -15.69 14.75
C GLY A 45 -13.68 -15.82 14.16
N LEU A 46 -14.71 -15.21 14.77
CA LEU A 46 -16.10 -15.41 14.37
C LEU A 46 -16.40 -14.91 12.94
N PRO A 47 -15.99 -13.69 12.52
CA PRO A 47 -16.20 -13.24 11.13
C PRO A 47 -15.53 -14.17 10.11
N TYR A 48 -14.31 -14.63 10.41
CA TYR A 48 -13.53 -15.51 9.55
C TYR A 48 -14.13 -16.91 9.40
N TYR A 49 -14.90 -17.39 10.38
CA TYR A 49 -15.65 -18.64 10.25
C TYR A 49 -16.93 -18.48 9.42
N ILE A 50 -17.54 -17.28 9.44
CA ILE A 50 -18.69 -16.96 8.58
C ILE A 50 -18.25 -16.91 7.11
N GLY A 51 -17.11 -16.29 6.80
CA GLY A 51 -16.54 -16.24 5.45
C GLY A 51 -15.76 -17.48 5.02
N ASP A 52 -15.86 -18.61 5.74
CA ASP A 52 -15.17 -19.89 5.48
C ASP A 52 -13.63 -19.81 5.37
N VAL A 53 -13.01 -18.73 5.84
CA VAL A 53 -11.56 -18.62 6.02
C VAL A 53 -11.09 -19.59 7.10
N ILE A 54 -11.80 -19.61 8.23
CA ILE A 54 -11.70 -20.68 9.23
C ILE A 54 -12.76 -21.72 8.89
N LYS A 55 -12.33 -22.89 8.40
CA LYS A 55 -13.27 -23.93 7.93
C LYS A 55 -13.93 -24.73 9.05
N SER A 56 -13.29 -24.83 10.22
CA SER A 56 -13.75 -25.68 11.31
C SER A 56 -14.26 -24.83 12.47
N ARG A 57 -15.52 -25.05 12.84
CA ARG A 57 -16.14 -24.44 14.03
C ARG A 57 -15.37 -24.76 15.31
N ASP A 58 -14.89 -25.99 15.43
CA ASP A 58 -14.17 -26.46 16.63
C ASP A 58 -12.84 -25.72 16.83
N ALA A 59 -12.24 -25.17 15.78
CA ALA A 59 -11.05 -24.33 15.89
C ALA A 59 -11.29 -23.05 16.71
N LEU A 60 -12.55 -22.61 16.82
CA LEU A 60 -12.94 -21.47 17.64
C LEU A 60 -13.04 -21.82 19.13
N LEU A 61 -13.10 -23.11 19.49
CA LEU A 61 -13.35 -23.57 20.86
C LEU A 61 -12.04 -24.01 21.53
N LEU A 62 -11.36 -23.08 22.22
CA LEU A 62 -9.98 -23.33 22.67
C LEU A 62 -9.90 -24.18 23.94
N GLN A 63 -10.91 -24.17 24.81
CA GLN A 63 -11.00 -24.99 26.02
C GLN A 63 -12.46 -25.42 26.30
N THR A 64 -12.60 -26.49 27.08
CA THR A 64 -13.89 -26.98 27.59
C THR A 64 -13.91 -26.96 29.13
N PRO A 65 -15.09 -26.95 29.77
CA PRO A 65 -15.20 -27.07 31.22
C PRO A 65 -14.44 -28.28 31.78
N GLN A 66 -14.56 -29.45 31.12
CA GLN A 66 -13.86 -30.67 31.52
C GLN A 66 -12.33 -30.53 31.34
N GLY A 67 -11.89 -29.88 30.27
CA GLY A 67 -10.48 -29.56 30.03
C GLY A 67 -9.90 -28.65 31.11
N MET A 68 -10.65 -27.60 31.50
CA MET A 68 -10.28 -26.68 32.58
C MET A 68 -10.23 -27.39 33.93
N LYS A 69 -11.20 -28.25 34.24
CA LYS A 69 -11.19 -29.04 35.48
C LYS A 69 -10.01 -30.00 35.54
N LYS A 70 -9.74 -30.74 34.45
CA LYS A 70 -8.66 -31.73 34.41
C LYS A 70 -7.26 -31.10 34.49
N LYS A 71 -7.04 -29.98 33.81
CA LYS A 71 -5.71 -29.33 33.74
C LYS A 71 -5.45 -28.38 34.90
N PHE A 72 -6.49 -27.69 35.39
CA PHE A 72 -6.34 -26.59 36.32
C PHE A 72 -7.21 -26.73 37.57
N ASN A 73 -7.92 -27.84 37.77
CA ASN A 73 -8.82 -28.02 38.91
C ASN A 73 -9.75 -26.80 39.15
N ILE A 74 -10.25 -26.20 38.07
CA ILE A 74 -11.20 -25.08 38.11
C ILE A 74 -12.61 -25.66 37.93
N ASP A 75 -13.54 -25.27 38.79
CA ASP A 75 -14.96 -25.56 38.61
C ASP A 75 -15.55 -24.55 37.63
N VAL A 76 -16.00 -25.01 36.48
CA VAL A 76 -16.60 -24.16 35.44
C VAL A 76 -18.04 -24.59 35.23
N ARG A 77 -18.95 -23.64 35.43
CA ARG A 77 -20.40 -23.85 35.33
C ARG A 77 -20.93 -23.00 34.17
N ILE A 78 -21.20 -23.67 33.05
CA ILE A 78 -21.85 -23.09 31.87
C ILE A 78 -23.37 -23.05 32.07
N TYR A 79 -24.08 -22.32 31.21
CA TYR A 79 -25.53 -22.08 31.36
C TYR A 79 -25.90 -21.59 32.77
N SER A 80 -24.98 -20.88 33.42
CA SER A 80 -25.13 -20.43 34.80
C SER A 80 -24.94 -18.92 34.83
N GLU A 81 -26.06 -18.20 34.93
CA GLU A 81 -26.07 -16.74 34.95
C GLU A 81 -26.04 -16.23 36.39
N VAL A 82 -25.07 -15.38 36.69
CA VAL A 82 -25.11 -14.61 37.94
C VAL A 82 -26.11 -13.48 37.74
N ILE A 83 -27.20 -13.50 38.50
CA ILE A 83 -28.30 -12.52 38.39
C ILE A 83 -28.24 -11.46 39.48
N LYS A 84 -27.46 -11.67 40.55
CA LYS A 84 -27.31 -10.70 41.65
C LYS A 84 -25.98 -10.85 42.36
N ILE A 85 -25.35 -9.74 42.73
CA ILE A 85 -24.19 -9.71 43.63
C ILE A 85 -24.64 -9.09 44.96
N GLN A 86 -24.27 -9.71 46.07
CA GLN A 86 -24.62 -9.26 47.42
C GLN A 86 -23.32 -9.00 48.22
N PRO A 87 -22.73 -7.79 48.12
CA PRO A 87 -21.41 -7.52 48.69
C PRO A 87 -21.34 -7.72 50.22
N ASP A 88 -22.38 -7.31 50.96
CA ASP A 88 -22.41 -7.41 52.43
C ASP A 88 -22.37 -8.86 52.93
N ARG A 89 -22.96 -9.78 52.17
CA ARG A 89 -23.00 -11.22 52.48
C ARG A 89 -21.87 -12.00 51.80
N LYS A 90 -21.06 -11.33 50.97
CA LYS A 90 -20.04 -11.94 50.09
C LYS A 90 -20.55 -13.17 49.34
N CYS A 91 -21.71 -13.04 48.71
CA CYS A 91 -22.27 -14.09 47.86
C CYS A 91 -22.83 -13.53 46.55
N VAL A 92 -22.98 -14.43 45.57
CA VAL A 92 -23.69 -14.18 44.31
C VAL A 92 -24.88 -15.11 44.21
N THR A 93 -25.97 -14.63 43.61
CA THR A 93 -27.12 -15.46 43.25
C THR A 93 -26.96 -15.92 41.81
N VAL A 94 -27.00 -17.24 41.62
CA VAL A 94 -26.78 -17.90 40.32
C VAL A 94 -28.08 -18.59 39.91
N GLN A 95 -28.47 -18.41 38.66
CA GLN A 95 -29.54 -19.16 38.02
C GLN A 95 -28.93 -20.13 37.00
N ASN A 96 -29.25 -21.42 37.14
CA ASN A 96 -28.98 -22.40 36.09
C ASN A 96 -30.07 -22.26 35.01
N LEU A 97 -29.68 -21.90 33.79
CA LEU A 97 -30.58 -21.64 32.67
C LEU A 97 -31.17 -22.92 32.06
N GLU A 98 -30.58 -24.09 32.31
CA GLU A 98 -31.12 -25.39 31.88
C GLU A 98 -32.20 -25.88 32.86
N THR A 99 -31.98 -25.76 34.18
CA THR A 99 -32.91 -26.27 35.20
C THR A 99 -33.86 -25.22 35.78
N ASN A 100 -33.60 -23.93 35.54
CA ASN A 100 -34.21 -22.77 36.20
C ASN A 100 -34.01 -22.70 37.72
N GLU A 101 -33.18 -23.57 38.30
CA GLU A 101 -32.87 -23.54 39.72
C GLU A 101 -31.99 -22.34 40.06
N THR A 102 -32.29 -21.70 41.20
CA THR A 102 -31.53 -20.56 41.72
C THR A 102 -30.90 -20.93 43.05
N TYR A 103 -29.61 -20.59 43.22
CA TYR A 103 -28.87 -20.83 44.46
C TYR A 103 -27.90 -19.69 44.75
N GLU A 104 -27.34 -19.67 45.96
CA GLU A 104 -26.32 -18.71 46.36
C GLU A 104 -24.93 -19.37 46.41
N GLU A 105 -23.93 -18.67 45.89
CA GLU A 105 -22.53 -19.07 45.93
C GLU A 105 -21.72 -18.03 46.70
N VAL A 106 -21.06 -18.44 47.79
CA VAL A 106 -20.20 -17.57 48.61
C VAL A 106 -18.81 -17.38 48.00
N TYR A 107 -18.16 -16.26 48.29
CA TYR A 107 -16.81 -15.96 47.85
C TYR A 107 -15.97 -15.24 48.91
N ASP A 108 -14.65 -15.41 48.86
CA ASP A 108 -13.72 -14.50 49.52
C ASP A 108 -13.33 -13.34 48.59
N ASN A 109 -13.15 -13.63 47.29
CA ASN A 109 -12.92 -12.63 46.25
C ASN A 109 -13.88 -12.86 45.07
N LEU A 110 -14.32 -11.78 44.44
CA LEU A 110 -15.15 -11.81 43.24
C LEU A 110 -14.44 -11.12 42.07
N VAL A 111 -14.52 -11.67 40.86
CA VAL A 111 -14.02 -11.04 39.64
C VAL A 111 -15.15 -10.88 38.63
N ILE A 112 -15.43 -9.65 38.23
CA ILE A 112 -16.40 -9.31 37.18
C ILE A 112 -15.66 -9.21 35.84
N ALA A 113 -15.91 -10.17 34.95
CA ALA A 113 -15.36 -10.22 33.60
C ALA A 113 -16.47 -10.42 32.55
N THR A 114 -17.59 -9.73 32.75
CA THR A 114 -18.83 -9.85 31.96
C THR A 114 -18.74 -9.25 30.55
N GLY A 115 -17.63 -8.57 30.21
CA GLY A 115 -17.37 -8.00 28.89
C GLY A 115 -18.38 -6.92 28.50
N SER A 116 -18.68 -6.85 27.20
CA SER A 116 -19.69 -5.96 26.62
C SER A 116 -20.70 -6.73 25.78
N SER A 117 -21.75 -6.05 25.31
CA SER A 117 -22.73 -6.57 24.36
C SER A 117 -22.90 -5.59 23.18
N PRO A 118 -23.24 -6.06 21.98
CA PRO A 118 -23.54 -5.19 20.83
C PRO A 118 -24.63 -4.16 21.17
N LEU A 119 -24.44 -2.94 20.66
CA LEU A 119 -25.43 -1.87 20.81
C LEU A 119 -26.58 -2.10 19.82
N LYS A 120 -27.81 -2.13 20.32
CA LYS A 120 -29.04 -2.07 19.53
C LYS A 120 -29.83 -0.80 19.89
N PRO A 121 -29.76 0.28 19.08
CA PRO A 121 -30.56 1.47 19.27
C PRO A 121 -32.04 1.16 18.95
N PRO A 122 -32.98 1.93 19.50
CA PRO A 122 -34.42 1.71 19.31
C PRO A 122 -34.89 2.18 17.92
N ILE A 123 -34.34 1.61 16.85
CA ILE A 123 -34.73 1.87 15.47
C ILE A 123 -35.93 0.97 15.13
N LYS A 124 -36.97 1.54 14.49
CA LYS A 124 -38.15 0.79 14.06
C LYS A 124 -37.73 -0.37 13.15
N GLY A 125 -38.16 -1.58 13.48
CA GLY A 125 -37.92 -2.79 12.68
C GLY A 125 -36.56 -3.47 12.87
N ILE A 126 -35.70 -2.98 13.78
CA ILE A 126 -34.33 -3.49 13.99
C ILE A 126 -34.24 -4.98 14.41
N ASP A 127 -35.33 -5.55 14.92
CA ASP A 127 -35.42 -6.97 15.31
C ASP A 127 -36.11 -7.85 14.24
N GLY A 128 -36.15 -7.37 12.98
CA GLY A 128 -36.68 -8.12 11.84
C GLY A 128 -35.89 -9.41 11.52
N GLU A 129 -36.52 -10.32 10.78
CA GLU A 129 -35.86 -11.52 10.24
C GLU A 129 -34.70 -11.10 9.30
N GLY A 130 -33.58 -11.83 9.34
CA GLY A 130 -32.40 -11.48 8.55
C GLY A 130 -31.51 -10.38 9.15
N ILE A 131 -31.88 -9.79 10.30
CA ILE A 131 -31.08 -8.77 10.99
C ILE A 131 -30.37 -9.36 12.20
N TYR A 132 -29.03 -9.35 12.18
CA TYR A 132 -28.20 -9.98 13.21
C TYR A 132 -27.14 -9.04 13.79
N THR A 133 -26.75 -9.31 15.02
CA THR A 133 -25.51 -8.81 15.65
C THR A 133 -24.51 -9.97 15.74
N LEU A 134 -23.22 -9.68 15.79
CA LEU A 134 -22.18 -10.69 16.00
C LEU A 134 -21.40 -10.45 17.28
N TRP A 135 -21.42 -11.40 18.21
CA TRP A 135 -20.63 -11.32 19.45
C TRP A 135 -20.24 -12.68 20.05
N THR A 136 -21.12 -13.67 19.89
CA THR A 136 -20.97 -15.00 20.49
C THR A 136 -21.08 -16.11 19.45
N VAL A 137 -20.62 -17.32 19.79
CA VAL A 137 -20.73 -18.49 18.91
C VAL A 137 -22.18 -18.77 18.48
N PRO A 138 -23.21 -18.70 19.36
CA PRO A 138 -24.60 -18.80 18.92
C PRO A 138 -25.04 -17.75 17.88
N ASP A 139 -24.51 -16.53 17.94
CA ASP A 139 -24.81 -15.51 16.93
C ASP A 139 -24.21 -15.91 15.58
N THR A 140 -22.97 -16.40 15.59
CA THR A 140 -22.28 -16.93 14.42
C THR A 140 -23.01 -18.11 13.79
N ASP A 141 -23.47 -19.05 14.62
CA ASP A 141 -24.22 -20.22 14.16
C ASP A 141 -25.53 -19.80 13.48
N LYS A 142 -26.23 -18.78 14.01
CA LYS A 142 -27.46 -18.25 13.40
C LYS A 142 -27.20 -17.59 12.05
N ILE A 143 -26.15 -16.76 11.95
CA ILE A 143 -25.79 -16.08 10.69
C ILE A 143 -25.41 -17.12 9.64
N LYS A 144 -24.61 -18.13 10.00
CA LYS A 144 -24.19 -19.18 9.07
C LYS A 144 -25.35 -20.05 8.62
N ALA A 145 -26.23 -20.48 9.54
CA ALA A 145 -27.43 -21.22 9.18
C ALA A 145 -28.34 -20.40 8.24
N PHE A 146 -28.53 -19.10 8.50
CA PHE A 146 -29.29 -18.24 7.60
C PHE A 146 -28.66 -18.14 6.21
N ALA A 147 -27.33 -17.98 6.13
CA ALA A 147 -26.61 -17.91 4.87
C ALA A 147 -26.72 -19.23 4.06
N GLU A 148 -26.67 -20.38 4.73
CA GLU A 148 -26.82 -21.71 4.13
C GLU A 148 -28.26 -22.01 3.70
N GLU A 149 -29.27 -21.57 4.46
CA GLU A 149 -30.68 -21.86 4.19
C GLU A 149 -31.29 -20.90 3.16
N LYS A 150 -30.96 -19.61 3.22
CA LYS A 150 -31.59 -18.56 2.42
C LYS A 150 -30.76 -18.12 1.22
N HIS A 151 -29.47 -18.44 1.18
CA HIS A 151 -28.54 -18.05 0.11
C HIS A 151 -28.64 -16.54 -0.23
N PRO A 152 -28.43 -15.65 0.76
CA PRO A 152 -28.56 -14.21 0.55
C PRO A 152 -27.65 -13.75 -0.58
N GLN A 153 -28.17 -12.89 -1.46
CA GLN A 153 -27.40 -12.32 -2.56
C GLN A 153 -26.83 -10.96 -2.18
N ARG A 154 -27.52 -10.23 -1.30
CA ARG A 154 -27.13 -8.89 -0.84
C ARG A 154 -27.08 -8.82 0.68
N ALA A 155 -26.03 -8.19 1.20
CA ALA A 155 -25.89 -7.90 2.62
C ALA A 155 -25.64 -6.42 2.87
N ALA A 156 -26.24 -5.90 3.94
CA ALA A 156 -25.95 -4.57 4.47
C ALA A 156 -25.23 -4.68 5.81
N VAL A 157 -24.09 -4.00 5.94
CA VAL A 157 -23.34 -3.90 7.19
C VAL A 157 -23.49 -2.49 7.76
N ILE A 158 -24.15 -2.38 8.91
CA ILE A 158 -24.41 -1.10 9.58
C ILE A 158 -23.31 -0.85 10.62
N GLY A 159 -22.47 0.15 10.36
CA GLY A 159 -21.31 0.54 11.17
C GLY A 159 -19.98 0.06 10.60
N GLY A 160 -19.09 0.99 10.27
CA GLY A 160 -17.76 0.80 9.70
C GLY A 160 -16.65 0.66 10.74
N GLY A 161 -16.93 0.07 11.91
CA GLY A 161 -15.92 -0.31 12.89
C GLY A 161 -15.21 -1.62 12.53
N PHE A 162 -14.24 -2.07 13.34
CA PHE A 162 -13.45 -3.30 13.09
C PHE A 162 -14.31 -4.51 12.69
N ILE A 163 -15.30 -4.86 13.53
CA ILE A 163 -16.18 -6.01 13.30
C ILE A 163 -17.00 -5.84 12.01
N GLY A 164 -17.43 -4.62 11.70
CA GLY A 164 -18.19 -4.32 10.50
C GLY A 164 -17.34 -4.51 9.24
N LEU A 165 -16.11 -4.01 9.24
CA LEU A 165 -15.18 -4.19 8.13
C LEU A 165 -14.80 -5.67 7.94
N GLU A 166 -14.51 -6.38 9.03
CA GLU A 166 -14.24 -7.83 8.99
C GLU A 166 -15.45 -8.61 8.45
N MET A 167 -16.67 -8.25 8.85
CA MET A 167 -17.88 -8.88 8.33
C MET A 167 -18.12 -8.56 6.85
N ALA A 168 -17.91 -7.31 6.44
CA ALA A 168 -18.05 -6.91 5.05
C ALA A 168 -17.07 -7.68 4.14
N GLU A 169 -15.80 -7.80 4.54
CA GLU A 169 -14.80 -8.60 3.81
C GLU A 169 -15.22 -10.07 3.72
N ASN A 170 -15.62 -10.68 4.84
CA ASN A 170 -15.96 -12.11 4.87
C ASN A 170 -17.25 -12.45 4.11
N LEU A 171 -18.25 -11.56 4.12
CA LEU A 171 -19.47 -11.72 3.33
C LEU A 171 -19.20 -11.52 1.84
N HIS A 172 -18.41 -10.51 1.47
CA HIS A 172 -17.99 -10.29 0.09
C HIS A 172 -17.23 -11.50 -0.45
N ARG A 173 -16.31 -12.05 0.35
CA ARG A 173 -15.53 -13.25 0.01
C ARG A 173 -16.39 -14.51 -0.16
N ALA A 174 -17.54 -14.56 0.51
CA ALA A 174 -18.56 -15.60 0.32
C ALA A 174 -19.41 -15.40 -0.96
N GLY A 175 -19.13 -14.37 -1.76
CA GLY A 175 -19.81 -14.08 -3.02
C GLY A 175 -21.09 -13.26 -2.86
N ILE A 176 -21.29 -12.61 -1.72
CA ILE A 176 -22.46 -11.77 -1.42
C ILE A 176 -22.12 -10.32 -1.80
N GLU A 177 -23.03 -9.63 -2.46
CA GLU A 177 -22.92 -8.19 -2.70
C GLU A 177 -23.06 -7.42 -1.38
N VAL A 178 -22.13 -6.53 -1.05
CA VAL A 178 -22.08 -5.86 0.25
C VAL A 178 -22.20 -4.35 0.12
N THR A 179 -23.09 -3.76 0.91
CA THR A 179 -23.16 -2.32 1.16
C THR A 179 -22.81 -2.04 2.62
N ILE A 180 -21.84 -1.16 2.87
CA ILE A 180 -21.50 -0.66 4.20
C ILE A 180 -22.20 0.68 4.41
N ILE A 181 -22.88 0.84 5.54
CA ILE A 181 -23.56 2.09 5.93
C ILE A 181 -22.95 2.58 7.23
N GLU A 182 -22.32 3.75 7.20
CA GLU A 182 -21.71 4.40 8.35
C GLU A 182 -22.24 5.83 8.51
N MET A 183 -22.59 6.18 9.75
CA MET A 183 -23.14 7.49 10.09
C MET A 183 -22.06 8.57 10.13
N GLN A 184 -20.82 8.21 10.44
CA GLN A 184 -19.67 9.10 10.34
C GLN A 184 -19.24 9.29 8.89
N ASP A 185 -18.45 10.33 8.63
CA ASP A 185 -17.84 10.61 7.32
C ASP A 185 -16.64 9.71 6.99
N GLN A 186 -16.39 8.69 7.81
CA GLN A 186 -15.34 7.71 7.59
C GLN A 186 -15.58 6.38 8.31
N VAL A 187 -14.93 5.33 7.81
CA VAL A 187 -14.80 4.06 8.53
C VAL A 187 -13.62 4.11 9.52
N MET A 188 -13.52 3.09 10.37
CA MET A 188 -12.40 2.85 11.27
C MET A 188 -12.01 4.09 12.09
N ALA A 189 -12.90 4.53 12.97
CA ALA A 189 -12.73 5.72 13.80
C ALA A 189 -11.35 5.93 14.49
N PRO A 190 -10.58 4.89 14.88
CA PRO A 190 -9.24 5.08 15.44
C PRO A 190 -8.22 5.76 14.53
N ILE A 191 -8.35 5.69 13.20
CA ILE A 191 -7.49 6.41 12.25
C ILE A 191 -8.13 7.73 11.80
N ASP A 192 -7.34 8.68 11.32
CA ASP A 192 -7.82 9.96 10.78
C ASP A 192 -8.39 9.79 9.36
N LYS A 193 -9.12 10.81 8.89
CA LYS A 193 -9.99 10.73 7.70
C LYS A 193 -9.20 10.39 6.45
N GLU A 194 -8.06 11.03 6.25
CA GLU A 194 -7.17 10.82 5.12
C GLU A 194 -6.52 9.43 5.12
N MET A 195 -6.39 8.80 6.28
CA MET A 195 -5.96 7.40 6.37
C MET A 195 -7.11 6.44 6.08
N ALA A 196 -8.34 6.81 6.46
CA ALA A 196 -9.55 6.03 6.18
C ALA A 196 -9.97 6.07 4.71
N HIS A 197 -9.69 7.17 4.00
CA HIS A 197 -9.94 7.27 2.55
C HIS A 197 -9.21 6.18 1.75
N LEU A 198 -8.00 5.81 2.15
CA LEU A 198 -7.28 4.67 1.57
C LEU A 198 -8.07 3.36 1.71
N LEU A 199 -8.85 3.21 2.78
CA LEU A 199 -9.72 2.06 2.99
C LEU A 199 -11.00 2.17 2.16
N HIS A 200 -11.58 3.37 2.04
CA HIS A 200 -12.76 3.64 1.21
C HIS A 200 -12.51 3.27 -0.25
N GLU A 201 -11.44 3.82 -0.82
CA GLU A 201 -10.99 3.51 -2.19
C GLU A 201 -10.78 2.00 -2.37
N ASN A 202 -10.08 1.36 -1.41
CA ASN A 202 -9.80 -0.08 -1.48
C ASN A 202 -11.07 -0.96 -1.41
N MET A 203 -12.09 -0.56 -0.64
CA MET A 203 -13.37 -1.28 -0.58
C MET A 203 -14.15 -1.14 -1.89
N GLN A 204 -14.24 0.07 -2.44
CA GLN A 204 -14.90 0.30 -3.71
C GLN A 204 -14.20 -0.42 -4.88
N MET A 205 -12.87 -0.43 -4.90
CA MET A 205 -12.08 -1.20 -5.87
C MET A 205 -12.31 -2.72 -5.77
N ASN A 206 -12.83 -3.20 -4.63
CA ASN A 206 -13.25 -4.58 -4.44
C ASN A 206 -14.76 -4.78 -4.67
N GLY A 207 -15.48 -3.78 -5.20
CA GLY A 207 -16.90 -3.86 -5.53
C GLY A 207 -17.84 -3.77 -4.31
N VAL A 208 -17.40 -3.14 -3.22
CA VAL A 208 -18.23 -2.88 -2.04
C VAL A 208 -18.73 -1.44 -2.08
N GLU A 209 -20.05 -1.26 -2.01
CA GLU A 209 -20.66 0.06 -1.88
C GLU A 209 -20.43 0.58 -0.45
N VAL A 210 -19.99 1.84 -0.32
CA VAL A 210 -19.74 2.48 0.98
C VAL A 210 -20.55 3.76 1.06
N ILE A 211 -21.51 3.79 1.98
CA ILE A 211 -22.36 4.95 2.25
C ILE A 211 -21.91 5.56 3.58
N LEU A 212 -21.32 6.76 3.51
CA LEU A 212 -20.80 7.51 4.65
C LEU A 212 -21.72 8.70 4.98
N GLY A 213 -21.61 9.22 6.20
CA GLY A 213 -22.36 10.41 6.62
C GLY A 213 -23.88 10.21 6.73
N ASP A 214 -24.37 8.96 6.66
CA ASP A 214 -25.79 8.67 6.62
C ASP A 214 -26.14 7.49 7.54
N GLY A 215 -27.09 7.73 8.45
CA GLY A 215 -27.49 6.76 9.47
C GLY A 215 -28.79 6.04 9.09
N VAL A 216 -28.99 4.83 9.61
CA VAL A 216 -30.26 4.11 9.40
C VAL A 216 -31.40 4.76 10.19
N SER A 217 -32.53 5.03 9.52
CA SER A 217 -33.74 5.59 10.12
C SER A 217 -34.81 4.53 10.43
N SER A 218 -34.97 3.52 9.57
CA SER A 218 -35.90 2.41 9.81
C SER A 218 -35.59 1.16 8.98
N PHE A 219 -36.05 0.02 9.46
CA PHE A 219 -36.08 -1.25 8.73
C PHE A 219 -37.53 -1.67 8.47
N GLU A 220 -37.82 -2.14 7.25
CA GLU A 220 -39.13 -2.69 6.88
C GLU A 220 -38.94 -4.01 6.11
N ASP A 221 -39.60 -5.08 6.54
CA ASP A 221 -39.63 -6.33 5.78
C ASP A 221 -40.55 -6.18 4.56
N ARG A 222 -40.04 -6.54 3.39
CA ARG A 222 -40.78 -6.61 2.14
C ARG A 222 -40.49 -7.91 1.44
N LEU A 223 -41.45 -8.83 1.51
CA LEU A 223 -41.44 -10.12 0.80
C LEU A 223 -40.18 -10.95 1.09
N GLY A 224 -39.68 -10.91 2.34
CA GLY A 224 -38.48 -11.65 2.76
C GLY A 224 -37.15 -10.94 2.48
N THR A 225 -37.19 -9.66 2.09
CA THR A 225 -36.02 -8.78 1.99
C THR A 225 -36.18 -7.59 2.93
N THR A 226 -35.09 -7.16 3.55
CA THR A 226 -35.10 -6.00 4.44
C THR A 226 -34.87 -4.72 3.63
N GLN A 227 -35.84 -3.82 3.66
CA GLN A 227 -35.70 -2.46 3.16
C GLN A 227 -35.17 -1.56 4.29
N ILE A 228 -34.04 -0.91 4.05
CA ILE A 228 -33.32 -0.06 4.99
C ILE A 228 -33.46 1.38 4.49
N THR A 229 -34.22 2.19 5.23
CA THR A 229 -34.32 3.63 4.96
C THR A 229 -33.23 4.35 5.73
N LEU A 230 -32.49 5.23 5.07
CA LEU A 230 -31.45 6.04 5.69
C LEU A 230 -31.99 7.41 6.13
N GLY A 231 -31.17 8.22 6.78
CA GLY A 231 -31.53 9.56 7.26
C GLY A 231 -31.72 10.55 6.11
N SER A 232 -30.97 10.38 5.02
CA SER A 232 -31.13 11.14 3.78
C SER A 232 -32.43 10.83 3.03
N GLY A 233 -33.08 9.70 3.32
CA GLY A 233 -34.17 9.15 2.53
C GLY A 233 -33.73 8.17 1.43
N LYS A 234 -32.41 7.97 1.22
CA LYS A 234 -31.90 6.86 0.40
C LYS A 234 -32.40 5.53 0.97
N VAL A 235 -32.70 4.59 0.09
CA VAL A 235 -33.22 3.27 0.46
C VAL A 235 -32.28 2.19 -0.07
N VAL A 236 -31.81 1.33 0.83
CA VAL A 236 -30.96 0.18 0.53
C VAL A 236 -31.76 -1.10 0.78
N THR A 237 -31.62 -2.11 -0.07
CA THR A 237 -32.31 -3.40 0.12
C THR A 237 -31.28 -4.50 0.32
N ALA A 238 -31.46 -5.29 1.38
CA ALA A 238 -30.57 -6.40 1.70
C ALA A 238 -31.35 -7.63 2.19
N ASP A 239 -30.79 -8.81 1.92
CA ASP A 239 -31.35 -10.08 2.37
C ASP A 239 -30.80 -10.44 3.77
N LEU A 240 -29.57 -9.99 4.06
CA LEU A 240 -28.89 -10.14 5.35
C LEU A 240 -28.44 -8.77 5.85
N VAL A 241 -28.70 -8.46 7.12
CA VAL A 241 -28.23 -7.21 7.75
C VAL A 241 -27.38 -7.54 8.96
N ILE A 242 -26.18 -6.95 9.03
CA ILE A 242 -25.26 -7.07 10.18
C ILE A 242 -25.18 -5.74 10.91
N LEU A 243 -25.54 -5.72 12.18
CA LEU A 243 -25.45 -4.57 13.07
C LEU A 243 -24.09 -4.59 13.80
N SER A 244 -23.22 -3.63 13.46
CA SER A 244 -21.88 -3.45 14.03
C SER A 244 -21.61 -1.99 14.45
N ILE A 245 -22.55 -1.41 15.19
CA ILE A 245 -22.57 0.00 15.62
C ILE A 245 -21.97 0.23 17.02
N GLY A 246 -21.04 -0.63 17.42
CA GLY A 246 -20.34 -0.56 18.71
C GLY A 246 -20.97 -1.41 19.82
N VAL A 247 -20.41 -1.26 21.02
CA VAL A 247 -20.69 -2.15 22.16
C VAL A 247 -20.92 -1.35 23.45
N ARG A 248 -21.64 -1.95 24.39
CA ARG A 248 -21.90 -1.41 25.72
C ARG A 248 -21.39 -2.36 26.82
N PRO A 249 -20.69 -1.86 27.85
CA PRO A 249 -20.22 -2.71 28.95
C PRO A 249 -21.39 -3.38 29.70
N ASN A 250 -21.22 -4.65 30.05
CA ASN A 250 -22.21 -5.45 30.78
C ASN A 250 -22.10 -5.22 32.30
N SER A 251 -22.40 -4.00 32.75
CA SER A 251 -22.17 -3.54 34.13
C SER A 251 -23.40 -3.51 35.04
N ILE A 252 -24.54 -4.06 34.59
CA ILE A 252 -25.81 -4.04 35.35
C ILE A 252 -25.62 -4.67 36.75
N LEU A 253 -24.97 -5.83 36.83
CA LEU A 253 -24.67 -6.48 38.11
C LEU A 253 -23.83 -5.59 39.05
N ALA A 254 -22.86 -4.87 38.51
CA ALA A 254 -22.02 -3.96 39.28
C ALA A 254 -22.82 -2.74 39.76
N LYS A 255 -23.68 -2.18 38.90
CA LYS A 255 -24.58 -1.07 39.25
C LYS A 255 -25.51 -1.44 40.40
N GLU A 256 -26.18 -2.59 40.28
CA GLU A 256 -27.13 -3.08 41.28
C GLU A 256 -26.45 -3.47 42.61
N ALA A 257 -25.18 -3.87 42.54
CA ALA A 257 -24.34 -4.10 43.71
C ALA A 257 -23.80 -2.80 44.36
N GLY A 258 -24.12 -1.63 43.82
CA GLY A 258 -23.66 -0.34 44.34
C GLY A 258 -22.19 -0.01 44.03
N LEU A 259 -21.59 -0.65 43.02
CA LEU A 259 -20.23 -0.36 42.59
C LEU A 259 -20.19 0.91 41.73
N GLN A 260 -19.07 1.66 41.82
CA GLN A 260 -18.90 2.88 41.04
C GLN A 260 -18.74 2.57 39.54
N LEU A 261 -19.53 3.28 38.73
CA LEU A 261 -19.46 3.25 37.27
C LEU A 261 -19.14 4.64 36.73
N ASN A 262 -18.53 4.70 35.55
CA ASN A 262 -18.38 5.95 34.81
C ASN A 262 -19.64 6.28 33.99
N GLU A 263 -19.64 7.44 33.34
CA GLU A 263 -20.78 7.92 32.53
C GLU A 263 -21.17 6.99 31.38
N ARG A 264 -20.21 6.21 30.85
CA ARG A 264 -20.43 5.23 29.78
C ARG A 264 -20.82 3.85 30.31
N GLY A 265 -21.00 3.71 31.62
CA GLY A 265 -21.35 2.45 32.29
C GLY A 265 -20.17 1.51 32.52
N GLY A 266 -18.93 1.91 32.29
CA GLY A 266 -17.75 1.11 32.63
C GLY A 266 -17.52 1.06 34.14
N ILE A 267 -17.16 -0.11 34.68
CA ILE A 267 -16.82 -0.26 36.10
C ILE A 267 -15.53 0.51 36.38
N VAL A 268 -15.57 1.41 37.38
CA VAL A 268 -14.39 2.16 37.82
C VAL A 268 -13.55 1.23 38.70
N VAL A 269 -12.28 1.09 38.32
CA VAL A 269 -11.30 0.32 39.08
C VAL A 269 -10.05 1.14 39.38
N ASP A 270 -9.34 0.78 40.43
CA ASP A 270 -8.02 1.33 40.72
C ASP A 270 -6.92 0.70 39.85
N GLU A 271 -5.68 1.16 40.03
CA GLU A 271 -4.51 0.65 39.30
C GLU A 271 -4.22 -0.85 39.56
N TYR A 272 -4.80 -1.44 40.60
CA TYR A 272 -4.70 -2.87 40.93
C TYR A 272 -5.91 -3.68 40.47
N LEU A 273 -6.81 -3.06 39.70
CA LEU A 273 -8.04 -3.64 39.12
C LEU A 273 -9.12 -3.96 40.17
N ARG A 274 -9.07 -3.30 41.33
CA ARG A 274 -10.11 -3.39 42.37
C ARG A 274 -11.20 -2.37 42.11
N THR A 275 -12.45 -2.76 42.33
CA THR A 275 -13.60 -1.86 42.27
C THR A 275 -13.68 -0.99 43.53
N SER A 276 -14.76 -0.22 43.69
CA SER A 276 -15.05 0.51 44.94
C SER A 276 -15.25 -0.41 46.16
N ASN A 277 -15.44 -1.72 45.96
CA ASN A 277 -15.37 -2.73 47.02
C ASN A 277 -14.02 -3.48 46.95
N PRO A 278 -13.25 -3.56 48.05
CA PRO A 278 -11.90 -4.14 48.04
C PRO A 278 -11.84 -5.65 47.79
N ASP A 279 -12.95 -6.36 47.97
CA ASP A 279 -13.06 -7.80 47.73
C ASP A 279 -13.56 -8.14 46.31
N ILE A 280 -13.89 -7.11 45.52
CA ILE A 280 -14.43 -7.26 44.16
C ILE A 280 -13.48 -6.59 43.16
N TYR A 281 -13.05 -7.36 42.18
CA TYR A 281 -12.20 -6.95 41.06
C TYR A 281 -13.01 -6.94 39.76
N ALA A 282 -12.55 -6.20 38.76
CA ALA A 282 -13.14 -6.25 37.43
C ALA A 282 -12.08 -6.13 36.33
N VAL A 283 -12.27 -6.81 35.20
CA VAL A 283 -11.34 -6.84 34.07
C VAL A 283 -12.05 -6.96 32.73
N GLY A 284 -11.37 -6.57 31.65
CA GLY A 284 -11.87 -6.68 30.27
C GLY A 284 -12.77 -5.52 29.85
N ASP A 285 -13.58 -5.72 28.83
CA ASP A 285 -14.36 -4.65 28.17
C ASP A 285 -15.37 -3.94 29.10
N VAL A 286 -15.67 -4.54 30.26
CA VAL A 286 -16.60 -3.98 31.24
C VAL A 286 -15.98 -2.83 32.06
N ILE A 287 -14.66 -2.69 32.10
CA ILE A 287 -13.99 -1.69 32.96
C ILE A 287 -13.61 -0.41 32.23
N GLN A 288 -13.55 0.67 33.00
CA GLN A 288 -12.81 1.86 32.62
C GLN A 288 -11.29 1.59 32.73
N VAL A 289 -10.53 2.12 31.78
CA VAL A 289 -9.05 2.11 31.80
C VAL A 289 -8.51 3.53 31.71
N GLU A 290 -7.25 3.73 32.10
CA GLU A 290 -6.53 4.97 31.80
C GLU A 290 -6.01 4.94 30.35
N ASN A 291 -6.21 6.01 29.59
CA ASN A 291 -5.53 6.22 28.32
C ASN A 291 -4.04 6.45 28.58
N PHE A 292 -3.18 5.62 27.98
CA PHE A 292 -1.74 5.67 28.25
C PHE A 292 -1.09 7.01 27.89
N VAL A 293 -1.56 7.67 26.84
CA VAL A 293 -0.98 8.92 26.32
C VAL A 293 -1.56 10.13 27.04
N LEU A 294 -2.89 10.24 27.08
CA LEU A 294 -3.62 11.39 27.62
C LEU A 294 -3.81 11.37 29.14
N LYS A 295 -3.60 10.20 29.78
CA LYS A 295 -3.80 9.97 31.22
C LYS A 295 -5.23 10.21 31.71
N ASN A 296 -6.20 10.31 30.80
CA ASN A 296 -7.61 10.45 31.13
C ASN A 296 -8.34 9.09 31.11
N PRO A 297 -9.51 8.99 31.75
CA PRO A 297 -10.39 7.83 31.64
C PRO A 297 -10.81 7.51 30.20
N ALA A 298 -10.80 6.21 29.84
CA ALA A 298 -11.21 5.72 28.53
C ALA A 298 -11.89 4.33 28.62
N MET A 299 -12.59 3.95 27.55
CA MET A 299 -13.10 2.59 27.32
C MET A 299 -12.37 2.01 26.11
N VAL A 300 -11.65 0.90 26.28
CA VAL A 300 -10.85 0.27 25.21
C VAL A 300 -11.16 -1.24 25.18
N PRO A 301 -12.23 -1.65 24.48
CA PRO A 301 -12.68 -3.05 24.46
C PRO A 301 -11.84 -3.88 23.48
N LEU A 302 -10.66 -4.32 23.93
CA LEU A 302 -9.72 -5.09 23.14
C LEU A 302 -9.22 -6.32 23.91
N ALA A 303 -9.06 -7.44 23.21
CA ALA A 303 -8.67 -8.71 23.80
C ALA A 303 -7.27 -8.69 24.46
N GLY A 304 -6.32 -7.94 23.88
CA GLY A 304 -4.97 -7.78 24.43
C GLY A 304 -4.98 -7.18 25.85
N PRO A 305 -5.54 -5.96 26.04
CA PRO A 305 -5.80 -5.39 27.36
C PRO A 305 -6.52 -6.34 28.32
N ALA A 306 -7.62 -6.98 27.90
CA ALA A 306 -8.40 -7.87 28.75
C ALA A 306 -7.55 -9.02 29.33
N ASN A 307 -6.72 -9.67 28.50
CA ASN A 307 -5.84 -10.75 28.95
C ASN A 307 -4.71 -10.26 29.88
N LYS A 308 -4.13 -9.09 29.60
CA LYS A 308 -3.10 -8.48 30.45
C LYS A 308 -3.66 -8.09 31.82
N GLN A 309 -4.84 -7.47 31.83
CA GLN A 309 -5.58 -7.12 33.06
C GLN A 309 -5.90 -8.37 33.88
N ALA A 310 -6.47 -9.41 33.25
CA ALA A 310 -6.79 -10.67 33.90
C ALA A 310 -5.60 -11.32 34.62
N ARG A 311 -4.43 -11.31 33.96
CA ARG A 311 -3.19 -11.82 34.57
C ARG A 311 -2.78 -11.01 35.81
N ILE A 312 -2.86 -9.69 35.74
CA ILE A 312 -2.54 -8.78 36.85
C ILE A 312 -3.54 -8.95 38.00
N CYS A 313 -4.83 -9.03 37.69
CA CYS A 313 -5.91 -9.26 38.65
C CYS A 313 -5.67 -10.55 39.45
N ALA A 314 -5.38 -11.66 38.77
CA ALA A 314 -5.04 -12.92 39.41
C ALA A 314 -3.80 -12.82 40.32
N ASP A 315 -2.77 -12.09 39.89
CA ASP A 315 -1.57 -11.86 40.70
C ASP A 315 -1.89 -11.04 41.97
N ASN A 316 -2.76 -10.04 41.86
CA ASN A 316 -3.17 -9.18 42.98
C ASN A 316 -4.07 -9.93 43.98
N ILE A 317 -5.00 -10.76 43.51
CA ILE A 317 -5.81 -11.64 44.37
C ILE A 317 -4.92 -12.63 45.14
N ALA A 318 -3.82 -13.10 44.51
CA ALA A 318 -2.83 -13.97 45.14
C ALA A 318 -1.86 -13.22 46.09
N GLY A 319 -2.01 -11.91 46.27
CA GLY A 319 -1.27 -11.11 47.26
C GLY A 319 -0.18 -10.19 46.68
N ASP A 320 0.00 -10.12 45.36
CA ASP A 320 0.90 -9.14 44.75
C ASP A 320 0.28 -7.73 44.76
N LYS A 321 1.08 -6.74 44.37
CA LYS A 321 0.66 -5.35 44.15
C LYS A 321 1.11 -4.87 42.77
N LYS A 322 0.63 -5.54 41.73
CA LYS A 322 0.96 -5.21 40.33
C LYS A 322 -0.03 -4.20 39.78
N LYS A 323 0.51 -3.16 39.17
CA LYS A 323 -0.26 -2.06 38.58
C LYS A 323 -0.56 -2.34 37.11
N TYR A 324 -1.75 -1.96 36.66
CA TYR A 324 -2.06 -1.84 35.24
C TYR A 324 -1.71 -0.44 34.73
N HIS A 325 -0.73 -0.35 33.84
CA HIS A 325 -0.21 0.93 33.34
C HIS A 325 -0.95 1.42 32.09
N GLY A 326 -2.29 1.49 32.17
CA GLY A 326 -3.15 2.02 31.11
C GLY A 326 -3.10 1.26 29.78
N SER A 327 -3.95 1.72 28.85
CA SER A 327 -4.11 1.15 27.50
C SER A 327 -3.69 2.18 26.44
N GLN A 328 -2.86 1.76 25.48
CA GLN A 328 -2.48 2.58 24.31
C GLN A 328 -3.51 2.52 23.17
N GLY A 329 -4.46 1.57 23.23
CA GLY A 329 -5.43 1.39 22.15
C GLY A 329 -4.83 0.83 20.87
N THR A 330 -3.69 0.12 20.92
CA THR A 330 -3.10 -0.52 19.75
C THR A 330 -4.09 -1.50 19.12
N SER A 331 -4.40 -1.29 17.85
CA SER A 331 -5.39 -2.04 17.09
C SER A 331 -4.96 -2.24 15.65
N VAL A 332 -5.38 -3.33 15.05
CA VAL A 332 -5.13 -3.67 13.64
C VAL A 332 -6.36 -4.36 13.06
N ALA A 333 -6.69 -4.08 11.80
CA ALA A 333 -7.70 -4.77 11.02
C ALA A 333 -7.17 -5.07 9.62
N GLN A 334 -7.58 -6.23 9.10
CA GLN A 334 -7.54 -6.46 7.66
C GLN A 334 -8.80 -5.85 7.04
N VAL A 335 -8.62 -5.15 5.92
CA VAL A 335 -9.67 -4.55 5.12
C VAL A 335 -9.37 -4.90 3.68
N PHE A 336 -9.89 -6.04 3.23
CA PHE A 336 -9.56 -6.64 1.93
C PHE A 336 -8.04 -6.81 1.77
N ASP A 337 -7.45 -6.07 0.83
CA ASP A 337 -6.03 -6.15 0.50
C ASP A 337 -5.14 -5.32 1.44
N LEU A 338 -5.73 -4.43 2.22
CA LEU A 338 -5.01 -3.54 3.11
C LEU A 338 -5.06 -4.05 4.55
N THR A 339 -3.98 -3.82 5.27
CA THR A 339 -3.94 -3.82 6.72
C THR A 339 -3.95 -2.38 7.19
N ALA A 340 -4.84 -2.07 8.13
CA ALA A 340 -4.92 -0.77 8.78
C ALA A 340 -4.63 -0.93 10.26
N ALA A 341 -3.74 -0.10 10.81
CA ALA A 341 -3.37 -0.17 12.22
C ALA A 341 -3.22 1.22 12.84
N ALA A 342 -3.44 1.28 14.15
CA ALA A 342 -3.35 2.50 14.93
C ALA A 342 -2.83 2.22 16.35
N VAL A 343 -2.13 3.20 16.93
CA VAL A 343 -1.74 3.21 18.34
C VAL A 343 -1.77 4.64 18.87
N GLY A 344 -2.14 4.82 20.15
CA GLY A 344 -2.16 6.12 20.80
C GLY A 344 -3.42 6.91 20.50
N VAL A 345 -3.26 8.20 20.22
CA VAL A 345 -4.37 9.12 19.89
C VAL A 345 -4.28 9.61 18.45
N ASN A 346 -5.45 9.88 17.88
CA ASN A 346 -5.59 10.46 16.55
C ASN A 346 -5.79 11.98 16.61
N GLU A 347 -5.67 12.64 15.46
CA GLU A 347 -5.69 14.10 15.38
C GLU A 347 -7.04 14.67 15.79
N LYS A 348 -8.14 14.01 15.39
CA LYS A 348 -9.51 14.37 15.79
C LYS A 348 -9.67 14.47 17.31
N THR A 349 -9.05 13.55 18.05
CA THR A 349 -9.09 13.56 19.53
C THR A 349 -8.32 14.75 20.09
N LEU A 350 -7.14 15.07 19.54
CA LEU A 350 -6.33 16.23 19.97
C LEU A 350 -7.07 17.54 19.68
N LYS A 351 -7.62 17.72 18.48
CA LYS A 351 -8.43 18.88 18.08
C LYS A 351 -9.64 19.06 18.99
N LYS A 352 -10.37 17.99 19.30
CA LYS A 352 -11.52 18.03 20.23
C LYS A 352 -11.13 18.43 21.65
N MET A 353 -9.90 18.16 22.07
CA MET A 353 -9.35 18.61 23.35
C MET A 353 -8.86 20.07 23.32
N GLY A 354 -8.97 20.76 22.19
CA GLY A 354 -8.53 22.13 22.02
C GLY A 354 -7.03 22.28 21.76
N ARG A 355 -6.32 21.20 21.39
CA ARG A 355 -4.90 21.28 21.01
C ARG A 355 -4.73 21.79 19.59
N VAL A 356 -3.71 22.61 19.38
CA VAL A 356 -3.44 23.30 18.12
C VAL A 356 -2.20 22.71 17.43
N LYS A 357 -2.32 22.35 16.14
CA LYS A 357 -1.20 21.89 15.32
C LYS A 357 -0.21 23.05 15.10
N GLY A 358 1.08 22.82 15.25
CA GLY A 358 2.10 23.87 15.20
C GLY A 358 2.34 24.60 16.52
N GLU A 359 1.52 24.35 17.55
CA GLU A 359 1.74 24.86 18.92
C GLU A 359 1.86 23.73 19.95
N ASP A 360 0.87 22.82 20.02
CA ASP A 360 0.81 21.73 20.99
C ASP A 360 1.32 20.40 20.44
N TYR A 361 1.23 20.20 19.13
CA TYR A 361 1.66 18.99 18.43
C TYR A 361 1.95 19.26 16.96
N GLU A 362 2.67 18.32 16.34
CA GLU A 362 2.89 18.25 14.90
C GLU A 362 2.46 16.90 14.33
N THR A 363 2.29 16.85 13.01
CA THR A 363 1.99 15.62 12.28
C THR A 363 2.92 15.43 11.09
N VAL A 364 3.27 14.17 10.82
CA VAL A 364 3.96 13.79 9.58
C VAL A 364 3.23 12.64 8.92
N LEU A 365 3.12 12.69 7.59
CA LEU A 365 2.57 11.64 6.75
C LEU A 365 3.57 11.32 5.64
N ILE A 366 4.07 10.08 5.63
CA ILE A 366 5.06 9.61 4.67
C ILE A 366 4.62 8.32 3.98
N ASN A 367 5.09 8.16 2.75
CA ASN A 367 4.96 6.91 2.00
C ASN A 367 6.31 6.21 1.92
N GLN A 368 6.33 4.95 2.30
CA GLN A 368 7.52 4.09 2.29
C GLN A 368 7.18 2.73 1.68
N LYS A 369 8.20 1.92 1.40
CA LYS A 369 8.01 0.53 0.98
C LYS A 369 8.08 -0.42 2.17
N SER A 370 7.34 -1.53 2.10
CA SER A 370 7.38 -2.62 3.08
C SER A 370 8.80 -3.16 3.29
N HIS A 371 9.56 -3.27 2.20
CA HIS A 371 10.96 -3.72 2.17
C HIS A 371 11.72 -3.12 0.98
N ALA A 372 12.96 -3.58 0.75
CA ALA A 372 13.85 -3.02 -0.25
C ALA A 372 13.20 -3.03 -1.66
N GLY A 373 13.11 -1.86 -2.29
CA GLY A 373 12.34 -1.69 -3.52
C GLY A 373 12.85 -2.42 -4.76
N TYR A 374 14.08 -2.96 -4.74
CA TYR A 374 14.62 -3.82 -5.79
C TYR A 374 14.29 -5.31 -5.57
N TYR A 375 13.79 -5.67 -4.39
CA TYR A 375 13.39 -7.03 -4.07
C TYR A 375 11.90 -7.22 -4.41
N PRO A 376 11.50 -8.34 -5.05
CA PRO A 376 10.12 -8.57 -5.48
C PRO A 376 9.10 -8.42 -4.35
N GLY A 377 7.88 -7.99 -4.70
CA GLY A 377 6.75 -7.88 -3.77
C GLY A 377 6.80 -6.70 -2.79
N ALA A 378 7.66 -5.70 -3.02
CA ALA A 378 7.73 -4.50 -2.17
C ALA A 378 6.51 -3.57 -2.37
N VAL A 379 5.65 -3.48 -1.36
CA VAL A 379 4.38 -2.75 -1.45
C VAL A 379 4.43 -1.42 -0.70
N PRO A 380 3.63 -0.41 -1.10
CA PRO A 380 3.50 0.84 -0.35
C PRO A 380 2.96 0.64 1.06
N LEU A 381 3.47 1.49 1.96
CA LEU A 381 2.99 1.74 3.30
C LEU A 381 2.81 3.26 3.47
N THR A 382 1.61 3.68 3.83
CA THR A 382 1.34 5.05 4.27
C THR A 382 1.41 5.08 5.78
N LEU A 383 2.29 5.93 6.34
CA LEU A 383 2.46 6.08 7.78
C LEU A 383 2.17 7.52 8.18
N LYS A 384 1.29 7.69 9.16
CA LYS A 384 1.03 8.96 9.85
C LYS A 384 1.50 8.87 11.30
N MET A 385 2.19 9.90 11.78
CA MET A 385 2.61 10.01 13.19
C MET A 385 2.27 11.40 13.73
N LEU A 386 1.82 11.44 14.98
CA LEU A 386 1.53 12.64 15.76
C LEU A 386 2.48 12.70 16.95
N PHE A 387 3.09 13.85 17.20
CA PHE A 387 4.08 14.04 18.27
C PHE A 387 3.99 15.46 18.85
N ASP A 388 4.35 15.65 20.12
CA ASP A 388 4.43 17.00 20.71
C ASP A 388 5.73 17.73 20.32
N MET A 389 5.87 18.99 20.73
CA MET A 389 7.01 19.83 20.36
C MET A 389 8.33 19.39 20.99
N GLU A 390 8.27 18.56 22.04
CA GLU A 390 9.43 17.90 22.63
C GLU A 390 9.78 16.57 21.92
N GLY A 391 9.01 16.17 20.91
CA GLY A 391 9.22 14.96 20.14
C GLY A 391 8.64 13.70 20.78
N LYS A 392 7.79 13.80 21.81
CA LYS A 392 7.10 12.65 22.37
C LYS A 392 6.00 12.20 21.42
N ILE A 393 5.99 10.91 21.12
CA ILE A 393 5.00 10.32 20.21
C ILE A 393 3.64 10.24 20.92
N LEU A 394 2.63 10.88 20.33
CA LEU A 394 1.25 10.91 20.81
C LEU A 394 0.42 9.79 20.17
N GLY A 395 0.66 9.48 18.91
CA GLY A 395 -0.01 8.38 18.21
C GLY A 395 0.56 8.15 16.82
N ALA A 396 0.23 7.00 16.26
CA ALA A 396 0.61 6.63 14.91
C ALA A 396 -0.44 5.76 14.23
N GLN A 397 -0.49 5.83 12.91
CA GLN A 397 -1.45 5.17 12.05
C GLN A 397 -0.73 4.67 10.81
N ILE A 398 -1.04 3.46 10.36
CA ILE A 398 -0.38 2.87 9.20
C ILE A 398 -1.42 2.12 8.38
N VAL A 399 -1.41 2.34 7.06
CA VAL A 399 -2.22 1.61 6.08
C VAL A 399 -1.31 1.11 4.96
N GLY A 400 -1.47 -0.16 4.58
CA GLY A 400 -0.73 -0.75 3.46
C GLY A 400 -0.94 -2.26 3.36
N GLN A 401 -0.41 -2.89 2.32
CA GLN A 401 -0.68 -4.31 2.02
C GLN A 401 0.18 -5.29 2.84
N ASP A 402 1.39 -4.87 3.26
CA ASP A 402 2.32 -5.75 3.99
C ASP A 402 3.24 -5.00 4.95
N GLY A 403 3.59 -5.66 6.05
CA GLY A 403 4.51 -5.16 7.06
C GLY A 403 3.98 -3.99 7.92
N VAL A 404 2.66 -3.77 7.93
CA VAL A 404 1.96 -2.75 8.74
C VAL A 404 2.05 -3.09 10.24
N ASP A 405 1.71 -4.32 10.59
CA ASP A 405 1.74 -4.89 11.93
C ASP A 405 3.13 -4.74 12.60
N LYS A 406 4.19 -5.04 11.86
CA LYS A 406 5.58 -4.89 12.33
C LYS A 406 5.90 -3.45 12.75
N ARG A 407 5.47 -2.46 11.96
CA ARG A 407 5.79 -1.05 12.22
C ARG A 407 4.92 -0.46 13.32
N ILE A 408 3.63 -0.81 13.37
CA ILE A 408 2.76 -0.34 14.45
C ILE A 408 3.20 -0.93 15.80
N ASP A 409 3.65 -2.18 15.84
CA ASP A 409 4.17 -2.81 17.06
C ASP A 409 5.47 -2.14 17.51
N THR A 410 6.36 -1.80 16.58
CA THR A 410 7.59 -1.05 16.88
C THR A 410 7.26 0.31 17.51
N LEU A 411 6.33 1.07 16.92
CA LEU A 411 5.88 2.36 17.46
C LEU A 411 5.17 2.20 18.81
N ALA A 412 4.34 1.16 18.96
CA ALA A 412 3.66 0.86 20.22
C ALA A 412 4.64 0.57 21.36
N VAL A 413 5.71 -0.20 21.08
CA VAL A 413 6.78 -0.47 22.05
C VAL A 413 7.54 0.80 22.40
N THR A 414 7.97 1.59 21.42
CA THR A 414 8.67 2.86 21.67
C THR A 414 7.83 3.77 22.55
N MET A 415 6.56 3.98 22.22
CA MET A 415 5.63 4.76 23.03
C MET A 415 5.48 4.20 24.44
N ARG A 416 5.37 2.86 24.59
CA ARG A 416 5.21 2.21 25.90
C ARG A 416 6.40 2.43 26.82
N LEU A 417 7.60 2.54 26.24
CA LEU A 417 8.84 2.83 26.93
C LEU A 417 9.09 4.35 27.11
N ASN A 418 8.14 5.19 26.71
CA ASN A 418 8.25 6.65 26.67
C ASN A 418 9.37 7.17 25.76
N GLY A 419 9.71 6.41 24.72
CA GLY A 419 10.58 6.89 23.67
C GLY A 419 9.93 8.00 22.84
N THR A 420 10.78 8.73 22.14
CA THR A 420 10.51 9.94 21.36
C THR A 420 10.78 9.69 19.88
N ILE A 421 10.55 10.69 19.04
CA ILE A 421 10.93 10.65 17.61
C ILE A 421 12.44 10.45 17.42
N TYR A 422 13.26 10.94 18.34
CA TYR A 422 14.72 10.83 18.29
C TYR A 422 15.16 9.38 18.51
N ASP A 423 14.49 8.66 19.40
CA ASP A 423 14.75 7.23 19.59
C ASP A 423 14.43 6.43 18.32
N LEU A 424 13.43 6.84 17.52
CA LEU A 424 13.12 6.19 16.25
C LEU A 424 14.26 6.30 15.23
N GLU A 425 15.06 7.38 15.28
CA GLU A 425 16.22 7.57 14.42
C GLU A 425 17.33 6.57 14.71
N GLU A 426 17.48 6.21 16.00
CA GLU A 426 18.54 5.34 16.50
C GLU A 426 18.18 3.85 16.49
N LEU A 427 16.92 3.48 16.25
CA LEU A 427 16.48 2.08 16.24
C LEU A 427 17.25 1.25 15.19
N GLU A 428 18.03 0.28 15.67
CA GLU A 428 18.68 -0.74 14.85
C GLU A 428 17.72 -1.92 14.60
N LEU A 429 16.98 -1.84 13.49
CA LEU A 429 15.98 -2.84 13.11
C LEU A 429 16.56 -3.89 12.15
N SER A 430 15.95 -5.08 12.13
CA SER A 430 16.39 -6.17 11.26
C SER A 430 16.28 -5.81 9.78
N TYR A 431 17.42 -5.82 9.08
CA TYR A 431 17.49 -5.55 7.65
C TYR A 431 18.06 -6.74 6.87
N ALA A 432 17.23 -7.25 5.95
CA ALA A 432 17.66 -7.88 4.71
C ALA A 432 16.61 -7.54 3.64
N PRO A 433 16.94 -7.64 2.34
CA PRO A 433 16.06 -7.19 1.26
C PRO A 433 14.60 -7.71 1.30
N PRO A 434 14.31 -8.96 1.72
CA PRO A 434 12.93 -9.46 1.81
C PRO A 434 12.10 -8.88 2.95
N TYR A 435 12.71 -8.19 3.93
CA TYR A 435 12.04 -7.86 5.19
C TYR A 435 11.98 -6.36 5.48
N SER A 436 12.99 -5.60 5.06
CA SER A 436 13.03 -4.16 5.27
C SER A 436 13.93 -3.46 4.26
N SER A 437 14.17 -2.17 4.46
CA SER A 437 15.17 -1.35 3.79
C SER A 437 16.30 -1.00 4.76
N ALA A 438 17.43 -0.50 4.26
CA ALA A 438 18.57 -0.12 5.11
C ALA A 438 18.19 0.93 6.17
N LYS A 439 17.17 1.73 5.90
CA LYS A 439 16.44 2.55 6.87
C LYS A 439 15.00 2.05 6.86
N ASP A 440 14.50 1.55 7.98
CA ASP A 440 13.12 1.09 8.07
C ASP A 440 12.17 2.29 7.94
N PRO A 441 10.93 2.09 7.45
CA PRO A 441 9.89 3.11 7.52
C PRO A 441 9.75 3.80 8.89
N VAL A 442 9.98 3.11 10.01
CA VAL A 442 9.99 3.74 11.34
C VAL A 442 11.15 4.72 11.52
N ASN A 443 12.37 4.40 11.05
CA ASN A 443 13.47 5.35 11.09
C ASN A 443 13.16 6.58 10.23
N MET A 444 12.56 6.36 9.06
CA MET A 444 12.16 7.44 8.16
C MET A 444 11.10 8.37 8.77
N LEU A 445 10.19 7.85 9.60
CA LEU A 445 9.27 8.66 10.41
C LEU A 445 10.04 9.55 11.41
N GLY A 446 10.99 8.98 12.15
CA GLY A 446 11.85 9.72 13.08
C GLY A 446 12.57 10.89 12.41
N PHE A 447 13.32 10.60 11.33
CA PHE A 447 14.05 11.62 10.58
C PHE A 447 13.12 12.71 10.03
N THR A 448 11.94 12.34 9.53
CA THR A 448 11.00 13.31 8.96
C THR A 448 10.40 14.20 10.05
N ALA A 449 10.03 13.62 11.20
CA ALA A 449 9.50 14.38 12.32
C ALA A 449 10.53 15.35 12.91
N HIS A 450 11.78 14.92 13.05
CA HIS A 450 12.87 15.79 13.49
C HIS A 450 13.09 16.94 12.51
N ASN A 451 13.11 16.67 11.19
CA ASN A 451 13.23 17.73 10.19
C ASN A 451 12.09 18.77 10.26
N VAL A 452 10.90 18.38 10.72
CA VAL A 452 9.77 19.31 10.94
C VAL A 452 10.02 20.17 12.19
N LEU A 453 10.44 19.58 13.31
CA LEU A 453 10.76 20.33 14.54
C LEU A 453 11.94 21.30 14.34
N ASP A 454 12.94 20.92 13.55
CA ASP A 454 14.09 21.77 13.21
C ASP A 454 13.76 22.81 12.12
N HIS A 455 12.50 22.88 11.67
CA HIS A 455 12.03 23.77 10.61
C HIS A 455 12.83 23.62 9.30
N MET A 456 13.41 22.44 9.06
CA MET A 456 14.11 22.12 7.81
C MET A 456 13.15 21.89 6.65
N VAL A 457 11.91 21.50 6.95
CA VAL A 457 10.83 21.30 6.00
C VAL A 457 9.50 21.65 6.64
N SER A 458 8.57 22.17 5.84
CA SER A 458 7.17 22.32 6.21
C SER A 458 6.31 21.52 5.24
N PHE A 459 5.25 20.90 5.74
CA PHE A 459 4.34 20.09 4.95
C PHE A 459 2.99 20.81 4.78
N ILE A 460 2.31 20.50 3.68
CA ILE A 460 0.91 20.83 3.45
C ILE A 460 0.11 19.53 3.29
N GLY A 461 -1.09 19.50 3.87
CA GLY A 461 -2.07 18.43 3.69
C GLY A 461 -2.70 18.48 2.29
N TRP A 462 -3.51 17.47 1.97
CA TRP A 462 -4.31 17.47 0.75
C TRP A 462 -5.50 18.44 0.89
N ASP A 463 -6.14 18.44 2.06
CA ASP A 463 -7.23 19.31 2.47
C ASP A 463 -6.79 20.79 2.47
N GLU A 464 -5.65 21.09 3.10
CA GLU A 464 -5.07 22.43 3.08
C GLU A 464 -4.71 22.89 1.64
N MET A 465 -4.38 21.94 0.76
CA MET A 465 -4.05 22.24 -0.64
C MET A 465 -5.32 22.54 -1.46
N ASP A 466 -6.39 21.80 -1.25
CA ASP A 466 -7.67 22.01 -1.94
C ASP A 466 -8.32 23.33 -1.52
N GLU A 467 -8.29 23.67 -0.22
CA GLU A 467 -8.76 24.96 0.30
C GLU A 467 -8.04 26.14 -0.38
N LEU A 468 -6.74 26.00 -0.69
CA LEU A 468 -5.98 27.03 -1.40
C LEU A 468 -6.37 27.14 -2.89
N GLN A 469 -6.94 26.09 -3.48
CA GLN A 469 -7.33 26.05 -4.89
C GLN A 469 -8.78 26.51 -5.13
N GLU A 470 -9.61 26.66 -4.09
CA GLU A 470 -10.99 27.12 -4.23
C GLU A 470 -11.09 28.56 -4.79
N PRO A 471 -11.92 28.81 -5.83
CA PRO A 471 -12.08 30.13 -6.41
C PRO A 471 -12.93 31.03 -5.50
N GLY A 472 -12.30 31.65 -4.49
CA GLY A 472 -13.02 32.40 -3.44
C GLY A 472 -12.38 33.69 -2.92
N GLU A 473 -11.07 33.89 -2.99
CA GLU A 473 -10.43 35.14 -2.57
C GLU A 473 -9.34 35.59 -3.54
N GLU A 474 -9.38 36.88 -3.90
CA GLU A 474 -8.30 37.52 -4.66
C GLU A 474 -6.96 37.34 -3.91
N ASN A 475 -6.05 36.60 -4.55
CA ASN A 475 -4.60 36.66 -4.34
C ASN A 475 -4.03 36.02 -3.06
N THR A 476 -3.89 34.70 -3.05
CA THR A 476 -2.66 34.10 -2.49
C THR A 476 -1.78 33.59 -3.64
N ALA A 477 -0.62 34.24 -3.77
CA ALA A 477 0.34 34.02 -4.83
C ALA A 477 1.14 32.73 -4.54
N PHE A 478 0.54 31.56 -4.80
CA PHE A 478 1.23 30.28 -4.68
C PHE A 478 1.59 29.66 -6.05
N THR A 479 2.55 28.75 -6.03
CA THR A 479 2.98 27.95 -7.19
C THR A 479 3.08 26.50 -6.76
N ILE A 480 2.25 25.67 -7.38
CA ILE A 480 2.36 24.22 -7.25
C ILE A 480 3.49 23.78 -8.19
N LEU A 481 4.59 23.28 -7.63
CA LEU A 481 5.77 22.87 -8.35
C LEU A 481 5.86 21.34 -8.42
N ASP A 482 5.72 20.83 -9.64
CA ASP A 482 5.92 19.43 -9.98
C ASP A 482 7.41 19.17 -10.28
N VAL A 483 8.05 18.37 -9.42
CA VAL A 483 9.45 17.96 -9.61
C VAL A 483 9.61 16.52 -10.10
N THR A 484 8.54 15.91 -10.64
CA THR A 484 8.59 14.60 -11.28
C THR A 484 9.26 14.66 -12.66
N GLU A 485 9.68 13.51 -13.19
CA GLU A 485 10.16 13.43 -14.57
C GLU A 485 8.98 13.53 -15.56
N GLU A 486 9.27 13.91 -16.81
CA GLU A 486 8.25 14.18 -17.84
C GLU A 486 7.28 13.01 -18.04
N MET A 487 7.78 11.77 -18.02
CA MET A 487 6.96 10.56 -18.17
C MET A 487 5.94 10.38 -17.05
N GLU A 488 6.24 10.83 -15.83
CA GLU A 488 5.33 10.70 -14.68
C GLU A 488 4.25 11.76 -14.74
N ARG A 489 4.62 12.97 -15.17
CA ARG A 489 3.68 14.06 -15.40
C ARG A 489 2.62 13.70 -16.45
N LEU A 490 3.00 12.92 -17.47
CA LEU A 490 2.07 12.39 -18.46
C LEU A 490 1.02 11.44 -17.85
N VAL A 491 1.38 10.71 -16.79
CA VAL A 491 0.44 9.84 -16.07
C VAL A 491 -0.55 10.69 -15.28
N TYR A 492 -0.02 11.62 -14.50
CA TYR A 492 -0.83 12.52 -13.70
C TYR A 492 -0.05 13.77 -13.33
N GLN A 493 -0.75 14.89 -13.37
CA GLN A 493 -0.29 16.17 -12.86
C GLN A 493 -1.42 16.79 -12.06
N ILE A 494 -1.08 17.51 -11.00
CA ILE A 494 -2.07 18.32 -10.31
C ILE A 494 -2.43 19.50 -11.23
N PRO A 495 -3.73 19.81 -11.45
CA PRO A 495 -4.13 20.93 -12.29
C PRO A 495 -3.44 22.24 -11.88
N GLY A 496 -2.98 23.01 -12.88
CA GLY A 496 -2.28 24.28 -12.63
C GLY A 496 -0.83 24.16 -12.15
N SER A 497 -0.27 22.94 -12.03
CA SER A 497 1.12 22.75 -11.60
C SER A 497 2.16 23.18 -12.65
N TYR A 498 3.23 23.82 -12.19
CA TYR A 498 4.41 24.18 -12.98
C TYR A 498 5.44 23.06 -12.98
N HIS A 499 6.05 22.73 -14.13
CA HIS A 499 6.96 21.59 -14.24
C HIS A 499 8.43 21.99 -14.24
N ILE A 500 9.18 21.49 -13.27
CA ILE A 500 10.64 21.50 -13.32
C ILE A 500 11.17 20.19 -12.72
N PRO A 501 11.60 19.21 -13.54
CA PRO A 501 12.19 17.97 -13.04
C PRO A 501 13.28 18.24 -12.00
N LEU A 502 13.37 17.41 -10.96
CA LEU A 502 14.30 17.63 -9.85
C LEU A 502 15.76 17.81 -10.31
N GLY A 503 16.18 17.08 -11.35
CA GLY A 503 17.50 17.19 -11.95
C GLY A 503 17.80 18.57 -12.56
N GLU A 504 16.77 19.24 -13.06
CA GLU A 504 16.88 20.54 -13.72
C GLU A 504 16.62 21.73 -12.78
N LEU A 505 16.00 21.47 -11.62
CA LEU A 505 15.59 22.50 -10.65
C LEU A 505 16.71 23.48 -10.30
N ARG A 506 17.96 23.01 -10.19
CA ARG A 506 19.09 23.89 -9.88
C ARG A 506 19.39 24.91 -10.99
N GLY A 507 19.23 24.51 -12.25
CA GLY A 507 19.46 25.38 -13.41
C GLY A 507 18.25 26.27 -13.73
N ARG A 508 17.04 25.80 -13.37
CA ARG A 508 15.76 26.41 -13.75
C ARG A 508 15.02 27.11 -12.61
N MET A 509 15.57 27.14 -11.38
CA MET A 509 14.91 27.83 -10.25
C MET A 509 14.67 29.33 -10.47
N GLY A 510 15.38 29.96 -11.41
CA GLY A 510 15.13 31.36 -11.80
C GLY A 510 13.77 31.59 -12.48
N GLU A 511 13.09 30.53 -12.90
CA GLU A 511 11.71 30.55 -13.41
C GLU A 511 10.68 30.78 -12.29
N LEU A 512 11.08 30.63 -11.03
CA LEU A 512 10.20 30.68 -9.86
C LEU A 512 10.37 32.00 -9.09
N GLU A 513 9.26 32.54 -8.58
CA GLU A 513 9.25 33.74 -7.76
C GLU A 513 9.57 33.43 -6.30
N LYS A 514 10.61 34.06 -5.74
CA LYS A 514 11.08 33.78 -4.36
C LYS A 514 10.12 34.20 -3.25
N THR A 515 9.27 35.19 -3.52
CA THR A 515 8.31 35.73 -2.55
C THR A 515 6.98 34.98 -2.56
N ARG A 516 6.76 34.11 -3.55
CA ARG A 516 5.56 33.27 -3.63
C ARG A 516 5.69 32.05 -2.74
N MET A 517 4.55 31.55 -2.27
CA MET A 517 4.52 30.22 -1.64
C MET A 517 4.77 29.17 -2.71
N ILE A 518 5.72 28.26 -2.48
CA ILE A 518 6.00 27.15 -3.40
C ILE A 518 5.60 25.85 -2.73
N ILE A 519 4.66 25.13 -3.34
CA ILE A 519 4.21 23.81 -2.89
C ILE A 519 4.85 22.78 -3.80
N VAL A 520 5.90 22.10 -3.30
CA VAL A 520 6.65 21.11 -4.06
C VAL A 520 6.01 19.74 -3.90
N TYR A 521 5.72 19.06 -5.02
CA TYR A 521 5.28 17.67 -4.99
C TYR A 521 6.11 16.79 -5.92
N CYS A 522 6.12 15.50 -5.59
CA CYS A 522 6.56 14.43 -6.47
C CYS A 522 5.65 13.21 -6.25
N ALA A 523 5.96 12.07 -6.87
CA ALA A 523 5.13 10.86 -6.75
C ALA A 523 4.87 10.41 -5.29
N VAL A 524 5.89 10.42 -4.44
CA VAL A 524 5.86 9.80 -3.09
C VAL A 524 6.39 10.69 -1.95
N GLY A 525 6.73 11.95 -2.23
CA GLY A 525 7.24 12.92 -1.23
C GLY A 525 8.76 13.04 -1.09
N VAL A 526 9.55 12.03 -1.44
CA VAL A 526 11.02 12.03 -1.20
C VAL A 526 11.76 13.05 -2.08
N ARG A 527 11.42 13.13 -3.37
CA ARG A 527 12.05 14.08 -4.30
C ARG A 527 11.60 15.51 -4.03
N SER A 528 10.35 15.71 -3.63
CA SER A 528 9.85 17.02 -3.24
C SER A 528 10.50 17.56 -1.98
N TYR A 529 10.84 16.71 -1.00
CA TYR A 529 11.72 17.12 0.12
C TYR A 529 13.06 17.69 -0.38
N ASN A 530 13.74 16.97 -1.28
CA ASN A 530 15.00 17.47 -1.85
C ASN A 530 14.82 18.78 -2.63
N GLY A 531 13.75 18.88 -3.41
CA GLY A 531 13.38 20.11 -4.11
C GLY A 531 13.15 21.27 -3.15
N ALA A 532 12.39 21.05 -2.08
CA ALA A 532 12.14 22.05 -1.05
C ALA A 532 13.43 22.51 -0.37
N ARG A 533 14.33 21.59 0.00
CA ARG A 533 15.64 21.95 0.59
C ARG A 533 16.50 22.76 -0.38
N ILE A 534 16.51 22.43 -1.67
CA ILE A 534 17.20 23.20 -2.70
C ILE A 534 16.66 24.63 -2.75
N LEU A 535 15.34 24.80 -2.78
CA LEU A 535 14.71 26.11 -2.84
C LEU A 535 14.97 26.91 -1.56
N MET A 536 14.71 26.35 -0.38
CA MET A 536 14.91 27.04 0.90
C MET A 536 16.36 27.53 1.07
N GLN A 537 17.35 26.72 0.68
CA GLN A 537 18.77 27.10 0.75
C GLN A 537 19.17 28.18 -0.28
N ASN A 538 18.32 28.45 -1.29
CA ASN A 538 18.54 29.48 -2.30
C ASN A 538 17.65 30.73 -2.09
N GLY A 539 17.13 30.91 -0.86
CA GLY A 539 16.42 32.12 -0.44
C GLY A 539 14.95 32.17 -0.82
N PHE A 540 14.31 31.00 -1.04
CA PHE A 540 12.86 30.89 -1.08
C PHE A 540 12.35 30.74 0.35
N GLU A 541 11.56 31.69 0.83
CA GLU A 541 11.20 31.79 2.25
C GLU A 541 9.98 30.93 2.62
N ASN A 542 9.07 30.69 1.68
CA ASN A 542 7.82 29.99 1.92
C ASN A 542 7.71 28.76 1.00
N VAL A 543 8.30 27.64 1.44
CA VAL A 543 8.31 26.39 0.68
C VAL A 543 7.66 25.28 1.51
N LYS A 544 6.61 24.66 0.98
CA LYS A 544 5.93 23.53 1.58
C LYS A 544 6.05 22.29 0.70
N VAL A 545 6.03 21.11 1.32
CA VAL A 545 6.01 19.82 0.62
C VAL A 545 4.62 19.22 0.73
N LEU A 546 4.04 18.79 -0.39
CA LEU A 546 2.78 18.04 -0.37
C LEU A 546 2.99 16.69 0.31
N SER A 547 2.25 16.47 1.40
CA SER A 547 2.33 15.24 2.21
C SER A 547 1.89 14.03 1.40
N GLY A 548 2.60 12.91 1.53
CA GLY A 548 2.31 11.66 0.80
C GLY A 548 2.61 11.69 -0.72
N GLY A 549 2.68 12.86 -1.36
CA GLY A 549 2.91 12.98 -2.80
C GLY A 549 1.66 12.67 -3.64
N THR A 550 1.82 12.60 -4.97
CA THR A 550 0.68 12.50 -5.88
C THR A 550 -0.09 11.20 -5.75
N GLY A 551 0.55 10.08 -5.42
CA GLY A 551 -0.17 8.81 -5.22
C GLY A 551 -1.21 8.93 -4.10
N PHE A 552 -0.83 9.54 -2.98
CA PHE A 552 -1.74 9.79 -1.87
C PHE A 552 -2.80 10.84 -2.21
N TYR A 553 -2.41 11.95 -2.86
CA TYR A 553 -3.34 12.99 -3.31
C TYR A 553 -4.42 12.43 -4.24
N LYS A 554 -4.06 11.56 -5.20
CA LYS A 554 -5.04 10.87 -6.06
C LYS A 554 -6.06 10.08 -5.26
N SER A 555 -5.62 9.34 -4.24
CA SER A 555 -6.50 8.59 -3.36
C SER A 555 -7.40 9.48 -2.50
N MET A 556 -7.13 10.78 -2.37
CA MET A 556 -8.05 11.72 -1.70
C MET A 556 -9.12 12.27 -2.64
N HIS A 557 -8.90 12.17 -3.96
CA HIS A 557 -9.81 12.62 -5.03
C HIS A 557 -10.24 11.45 -5.92
N TYR A 558 -10.49 10.28 -5.32
CA TYR A 558 -10.89 9.12 -6.11
C TYR A 558 -12.34 9.25 -6.63
N GLU A 559 -13.21 10.00 -5.92
CA GLU A 559 -14.63 10.22 -6.28
C GLU A 559 -14.80 11.24 -7.41
N ASP A 560 -14.02 12.32 -7.42
CA ASP A 560 -14.10 13.41 -8.41
C ASP A 560 -13.88 12.97 -9.88
N ARG A 561 -13.47 11.71 -10.10
CA ARG A 561 -13.20 11.14 -11.41
C ARG A 561 -14.31 10.24 -11.94
N GLU A 562 -15.20 9.75 -11.09
CA GLU A 562 -16.37 9.00 -11.54
C GLU A 562 -17.34 9.92 -12.30
N ASP A 563 -17.46 11.19 -11.89
CA ASP A 563 -18.27 12.20 -12.60
C ASP A 563 -17.74 12.53 -14.01
N GLU A 564 -16.43 12.39 -14.26
CA GLU A 564 -15.84 12.53 -15.61
C GLU A 564 -16.16 11.31 -16.51
N GLU A 565 -16.35 10.11 -15.95
CA GLU A 565 -16.72 8.91 -16.70
C GLU A 565 -18.25 8.79 -16.90
N ASP A 566 -19.07 9.18 -15.91
CA ASP A 566 -20.54 9.19 -16.00
C ASP A 566 -21.05 10.27 -16.97
N SER A 567 -20.35 11.41 -17.07
CA SER A 567 -20.65 12.44 -18.08
C SER A 567 -20.33 11.99 -19.51
N GLU A 568 -19.46 10.99 -19.69
CA GLU A 568 -19.21 10.31 -20.98
C GLU A 568 -20.13 9.09 -21.23
N GLU A 569 -20.65 8.43 -20.19
CA GLU A 569 -21.65 7.36 -20.33
C GLU A 569 -23.00 7.86 -20.88
N MET A 570 -23.38 9.11 -20.62
CA MET A 570 -24.58 9.74 -21.22
C MET A 570 -24.53 9.86 -22.76
N VAL A 571 -23.37 9.60 -23.39
CA VAL A 571 -23.23 9.56 -24.87
C VAL A 571 -23.27 8.11 -25.42
N LYS A 572 -23.23 7.08 -24.57
CA LYS A 572 -23.19 5.66 -24.98
C LYS A 572 -24.57 4.98 -25.06
N ASP A 573 -25.63 5.60 -24.56
CA ASP A 573 -26.97 4.99 -24.55
C ASP A 573 -27.63 4.88 -25.94
N ASP A 574 -27.13 5.58 -26.96
CA ASP A 574 -27.63 5.46 -28.34
C ASP A 574 -26.98 4.32 -29.17
N ILE A 575 -26.10 3.49 -28.58
CA ILE A 575 -25.44 2.36 -29.27
C ILE A 575 -25.79 0.98 -28.66
N LYS A 576 -26.69 0.91 -27.67
CA LYS A 576 -27.20 -0.38 -27.13
C LYS A 576 -28.38 -0.94 -27.94
N ALA A 577 -28.22 -1.07 -29.25
CA ALA A 577 -29.17 -1.77 -30.12
C ALA A 577 -28.47 -2.59 -31.22
N ALA A 578 -27.46 -3.38 -30.88
CA ALA A 578 -26.96 -4.46 -31.74
C ALA A 578 -26.17 -5.51 -30.93
N GLN A 579 -26.86 -6.40 -30.22
CA GLN A 579 -26.26 -7.68 -29.79
C GLN A 579 -26.19 -8.63 -30.99
N VAL A 580 -25.00 -9.03 -31.42
CA VAL A 580 -24.78 -10.33 -32.09
C VAL A 580 -23.40 -10.91 -31.75
N LYS A 581 -23.44 -12.05 -31.05
CA LYS A 581 -22.49 -13.18 -31.01
C LYS A 581 -21.04 -12.93 -30.60
N ALA A 582 -20.71 -13.53 -29.45
CA ALA A 582 -19.37 -13.95 -29.09
C ALA A 582 -18.76 -14.83 -30.20
N GLU A 583 -17.87 -14.25 -30.99
CA GLU A 583 -16.92 -14.99 -31.80
C GLU A 583 -15.69 -15.29 -30.93
N SER A 584 -15.33 -16.58 -30.93
CA SER A 584 -14.13 -17.14 -30.32
C SER A 584 -12.88 -16.35 -30.71
N VAL A 585 -12.07 -16.00 -29.71
CA VAL A 585 -10.73 -15.42 -29.82
C VAL A 585 -9.90 -16.20 -30.86
N PRO A 586 -9.41 -15.58 -31.94
CA PRO A 586 -8.49 -16.22 -32.87
C PRO A 586 -7.11 -16.39 -32.24
N ALA A 587 -6.44 -17.48 -32.61
CA ALA A 587 -5.10 -17.92 -32.24
C ALA A 587 -4.09 -16.83 -31.78
N GLN A 588 -3.48 -17.11 -30.63
CA GLN A 588 -2.39 -16.39 -29.95
C GLN A 588 -1.40 -15.67 -30.89
N LYS A 589 -1.43 -14.35 -30.88
CA LYS A 589 -0.23 -13.52 -31.08
C LYS A 589 0.57 -13.51 -29.75
N GLU A 590 1.89 -13.50 -29.83
CA GLU A 590 2.80 -13.57 -28.68
C GLU A 590 2.44 -12.55 -27.59
N MET A 591 2.11 -13.06 -26.42
CA MET A 591 1.82 -12.28 -25.21
C MET A 591 3.12 -12.09 -24.45
N LYS A 592 3.61 -10.85 -24.35
CA LYS A 592 4.81 -10.54 -23.55
C LYS A 592 4.36 -10.29 -22.12
N ILE A 593 5.01 -10.93 -21.14
CA ILE A 593 4.69 -10.79 -19.72
C ILE A 593 5.74 -9.89 -19.07
N LEU A 594 5.29 -8.85 -18.38
CA LEU A 594 6.12 -7.90 -17.66
C LEU A 594 5.74 -7.88 -16.18
N ASP A 595 6.69 -8.26 -15.34
CA ASP A 595 6.53 -8.15 -13.90
C ASP A 595 7.00 -6.78 -13.38
N CYS A 596 6.03 -6.00 -12.90
CA CYS A 596 6.21 -4.71 -12.25
C CYS A 596 5.86 -4.75 -10.74
N CYS A 597 5.62 -5.93 -10.16
CA CYS A 597 5.38 -6.08 -8.73
C CYS A 597 6.57 -5.55 -7.93
N GLY A 598 6.31 -4.76 -6.88
CA GLY A 598 7.38 -4.12 -6.09
C GLY A 598 7.72 -2.68 -6.49
N LEU A 599 7.28 -2.23 -7.66
CA LEU A 599 7.45 -0.86 -8.14
C LEU A 599 6.23 -0.01 -7.75
N GLN A 600 6.49 1.25 -7.38
CA GLN A 600 5.45 2.26 -7.14
C GLN A 600 5.44 3.23 -8.31
N CYS A 601 4.31 3.91 -8.55
CA CYS A 601 4.23 5.04 -9.47
C CYS A 601 5.46 5.97 -9.31
N PRO A 602 6.24 6.23 -10.38
CA PRO A 602 5.98 5.90 -11.79
C PRO A 602 6.60 4.58 -12.32
N GLY A 603 7.29 3.82 -11.46
CA GLY A 603 8.14 2.69 -11.85
C GLY A 603 7.49 1.67 -12.78
N PRO A 604 6.25 1.18 -12.51
CA PRO A 604 5.55 0.29 -13.43
C PRO A 604 5.38 0.89 -14.83
N ILE A 605 4.99 2.17 -14.91
CA ILE A 605 4.69 2.84 -16.18
C ILE A 605 5.96 3.13 -16.97
N MET A 606 7.05 3.50 -16.29
CA MET A 606 8.36 3.64 -16.95
C MET A 606 8.79 2.32 -17.58
N LYS A 607 8.66 1.22 -16.84
CA LYS A 607 9.03 -0.12 -17.34
C LYS A 607 8.11 -0.59 -18.46
N VAL A 608 6.81 -0.25 -18.38
CA VAL A 608 5.84 -0.49 -19.46
C VAL A 608 6.19 0.31 -20.70
N ASN A 609 6.52 1.59 -20.58
CA ASN A 609 6.94 2.44 -21.69
C ASN A 609 8.23 1.92 -22.34
N GLU A 610 9.24 1.56 -21.54
CA GLU A 610 10.47 0.93 -22.02
C GLU A 610 10.15 -0.36 -22.80
N THR A 611 9.31 -1.23 -22.23
CA THR A 611 8.95 -2.52 -22.82
C THR A 611 8.10 -2.37 -24.09
N LEU A 612 7.10 -1.48 -24.09
CA LEU A 612 6.28 -1.15 -25.26
C LEU A 612 7.13 -0.48 -26.35
N GLY A 613 8.14 0.30 -25.98
CA GLY A 613 9.15 0.84 -26.89
C GLY A 613 9.99 -0.24 -27.60
N GLU A 614 9.92 -1.49 -27.17
CA GLU A 614 10.57 -2.66 -27.77
C GLU A 614 9.60 -3.66 -28.43
N MET A 615 8.28 -3.46 -28.28
CA MET A 615 7.25 -4.36 -28.83
C MET A 615 6.84 -3.97 -30.25
N GLU A 616 6.28 -4.92 -31.02
CA GLU A 616 5.72 -4.65 -32.35
C GLU A 616 4.27 -4.15 -32.25
N GLU A 617 3.80 -3.45 -33.31
CA GLU A 617 2.44 -2.93 -33.38
C GLU A 617 1.40 -4.05 -33.28
N ASN A 618 0.34 -3.84 -32.50
CA ASN A 618 -0.70 -4.82 -32.17
C ASN A 618 -0.30 -6.01 -31.29
N GLN A 619 0.92 -6.06 -30.73
CA GLN A 619 1.28 -7.04 -29.70
C GLN A 619 0.62 -6.70 -28.35
N ILE A 620 0.36 -7.75 -27.55
CA ILE A 620 -0.26 -7.63 -26.22
C ILE A 620 0.81 -7.79 -25.14
N LEU A 621 0.90 -6.81 -24.26
CA LEU A 621 1.70 -6.81 -23.04
C LEU A 621 0.79 -7.13 -21.85
N GLN A 622 1.05 -8.21 -21.13
CA GLN A 622 0.48 -8.46 -19.82
C GLN A 622 1.43 -7.88 -18.77
N VAL A 623 0.92 -7.01 -17.90
CA VAL A 623 1.70 -6.38 -16.82
C VAL A 623 1.12 -6.81 -15.47
N SER A 624 1.94 -7.36 -14.59
CA SER A 624 1.57 -7.55 -13.17
C SER A 624 2.10 -6.40 -12.33
N ALA A 625 1.25 -5.77 -11.52
CA ALA A 625 1.66 -4.70 -10.60
C ALA A 625 0.93 -4.79 -9.27
N THR A 626 1.64 -4.53 -8.18
CA THR A 626 1.08 -4.47 -6.81
C THR A 626 0.57 -3.08 -6.43
N ASP A 627 0.84 -2.07 -7.25
CA ASP A 627 0.38 -0.70 -7.05
C ASP A 627 -1.11 -0.58 -7.40
N MET A 628 -1.92 -0.12 -6.44
CA MET A 628 -3.38 0.00 -6.57
C MET A 628 -3.76 1.04 -7.63
N GLY A 629 -2.98 2.12 -7.74
CA GLY A 629 -3.19 3.16 -8.74
C GLY A 629 -2.79 2.74 -10.15
N PHE A 630 -2.09 1.61 -10.33
CA PHE A 630 -1.49 1.26 -11.62
C PHE A 630 -2.51 1.06 -12.74
N VAL A 631 -3.63 0.38 -12.48
CA VAL A 631 -4.65 0.10 -13.52
C VAL A 631 -5.21 1.41 -14.09
N ARG A 632 -5.52 2.36 -13.21
CA ARG A 632 -6.02 3.69 -13.61
C ARG A 632 -4.95 4.50 -14.33
N ASP A 633 -3.75 4.50 -13.75
CA ASP A 633 -2.62 5.25 -14.29
C ASP A 633 -2.21 4.76 -15.69
N ILE A 634 -2.27 3.45 -15.92
CA ILE A 634 -1.87 2.87 -17.20
C ILE A 634 -2.95 3.05 -18.27
N GLU A 635 -4.23 3.08 -17.90
CA GLU A 635 -5.30 3.43 -18.84
C GLU A 635 -5.16 4.89 -19.32
N ALA A 636 -4.98 5.84 -18.39
CA ALA A 636 -4.75 7.23 -18.71
C ALA A 636 -3.49 7.43 -19.57
N TRP A 637 -2.41 6.72 -19.22
CA TRP A 637 -1.18 6.70 -20.00
C TRP A 637 -1.39 6.14 -21.42
N CYS A 638 -2.16 5.06 -21.58
CA CYS A 638 -2.49 4.50 -22.88
C CYS A 638 -3.24 5.52 -23.76
N LYS A 639 -4.25 6.19 -23.20
CA LYS A 639 -5.01 7.26 -23.88
C LYS A 639 -4.10 8.38 -24.40
N ARG A 640 -3.13 8.82 -23.60
CA ARG A 640 -2.21 9.92 -23.95
C ARG A 640 -1.07 9.53 -24.88
N THR A 641 -0.67 8.26 -24.89
CA THR A 641 0.44 7.74 -25.72
C THR A 641 -0.01 7.06 -27.02
N GLY A 642 -1.32 6.92 -27.25
CA GLY A 642 -1.88 6.27 -28.43
C GLY A 642 -1.83 4.74 -28.39
N ASN A 643 -1.64 4.15 -27.20
CA ASN A 643 -1.73 2.70 -26.98
C ASN A 643 -3.15 2.29 -26.56
N THR A 644 -3.53 1.04 -26.80
CA THR A 644 -4.88 0.54 -26.47
C THR A 644 -4.87 -0.25 -25.15
N PHE A 645 -5.61 0.20 -24.15
CA PHE A 645 -5.94 -0.60 -22.97
C PHE A 645 -6.93 -1.70 -23.36
N VAL A 646 -6.65 -2.97 -23.03
CA VAL A 646 -7.47 -4.12 -23.45
C VAL A 646 -8.41 -4.58 -22.33
N ASN A 647 -7.84 -4.91 -21.17
CA ASN A 647 -8.59 -5.33 -19.99
C ASN A 647 -7.68 -5.24 -18.75
N SER A 648 -8.28 -5.27 -17.57
CA SER A 648 -7.60 -5.53 -16.31
C SER A 648 -8.33 -6.59 -15.51
N GLU A 649 -7.57 -7.45 -14.84
CA GLU A 649 -8.08 -8.46 -13.92
C GLU A 649 -7.33 -8.32 -12.59
N ARG A 650 -8.02 -8.49 -11.48
CA ARG A 650 -7.41 -8.51 -10.16
C ARG A 650 -7.24 -9.96 -9.71
N LYS A 651 -6.01 -10.35 -9.39
CA LYS A 651 -5.71 -11.70 -8.91
C LYS A 651 -4.88 -11.60 -7.63
N ASP A 652 -5.48 -12.03 -6.52
CA ASP A 652 -4.92 -11.88 -5.18
C ASP A 652 -4.52 -10.41 -4.91
N ARG A 653 -3.25 -10.13 -4.58
CA ARG A 653 -2.72 -8.78 -4.31
C ARG A 653 -2.13 -8.08 -5.54
N GLU A 654 -2.33 -8.63 -6.74
CA GLU A 654 -1.75 -8.14 -7.99
C GLU A 654 -2.84 -7.70 -8.97
N ASN A 655 -2.60 -6.56 -9.61
CA ASN A 655 -3.35 -6.09 -10.76
C ASN A 655 -2.68 -6.60 -12.04
N LEU A 656 -3.40 -7.42 -12.81
CA LEU A 656 -2.99 -7.88 -14.13
C LEU A 656 -3.63 -6.97 -15.19
N VAL A 657 -2.81 -6.22 -15.93
CA VAL A 657 -3.29 -5.33 -16.99
C VAL A 657 -2.80 -5.80 -18.34
N TYR A 658 -3.69 -5.82 -19.33
CA TYR A 658 -3.38 -6.16 -20.71
C TYR A 658 -3.41 -4.90 -21.58
N ILE A 659 -2.28 -4.62 -22.23
CA ILE A 659 -2.08 -3.42 -23.07
C ILE A 659 -1.72 -3.89 -24.47
N LYS A 660 -2.35 -3.31 -25.48
CA LYS A 660 -2.02 -3.55 -26.88
C LYS A 660 -1.32 -2.32 -27.44
N LYS A 661 -0.15 -2.53 -28.06
CA LYS A 661 0.60 -1.44 -28.72
C LYS A 661 -0.17 -0.96 -29.96
N GLY A 662 -0.41 0.35 -30.07
CA GLY A 662 -1.16 0.96 -31.17
C GLY A 662 -2.66 1.17 -30.95
N THR A 663 -3.31 1.96 -31.79
CA THR A 663 -4.75 2.29 -31.73
C THR A 663 -5.62 1.28 -32.51
N ASN A 664 -6.67 0.76 -31.87
CA ASN A 664 -7.82 0.17 -32.56
C ASN A 664 -8.92 1.23 -32.70
N VAL A 665 -8.97 1.96 -33.81
CA VAL A 665 -10.14 2.78 -34.16
C VAL A 665 -10.72 2.25 -35.47
N CYS A 666 -11.96 1.77 -35.40
CA CYS A 666 -12.79 1.53 -36.58
C CYS A 666 -12.94 2.84 -37.37
N GLN A 667 -12.77 2.74 -38.68
CA GLN A 667 -12.62 3.83 -39.64
C GLN A 667 -13.59 5.01 -39.45
N GLY A 668 -13.02 6.23 -39.45
CA GLY A 668 -13.73 7.39 -40.02
C GLY A 668 -13.53 8.75 -39.36
N VAL A 669 -12.30 9.29 -39.25
CA VAL A 669 -12.05 10.75 -39.31
C VAL A 669 -10.67 11.00 -39.94
N SER A 670 -10.59 12.05 -40.76
CA SER A 670 -9.46 12.49 -41.61
C SER A 670 -8.12 12.65 -40.90
N GLN A 671 -7.06 12.24 -41.61
CA GLN A 671 -5.65 12.50 -41.31
C GLN A 671 -5.39 13.98 -40.98
N ALA A 672 -4.88 14.22 -39.78
CA ALA A 672 -4.02 15.36 -39.46
C ALA A 672 -2.74 14.78 -38.86
N ASP A 673 -1.60 15.31 -39.31
CA ASP A 673 -0.26 14.73 -39.21
C ASP A 673 0.16 14.34 -37.79
N ALA A 674 0.26 13.03 -37.53
CA ALA A 674 1.01 12.50 -36.40
C ALA A 674 2.49 12.43 -36.78
N VAL A 675 3.30 13.33 -36.23
CA VAL A 675 4.76 13.34 -36.40
C VAL A 675 5.33 12.05 -35.81
N SER A 676 5.90 11.20 -36.66
CA SER A 676 6.59 9.98 -36.24
C SER A 676 7.82 10.34 -35.41
N LEU A 677 7.86 9.90 -34.15
CA LEU A 677 9.04 10.09 -33.30
C LEU A 677 10.23 9.30 -33.88
N PRO A 678 11.42 9.92 -33.97
CA PRO A 678 12.61 9.25 -34.48
C PRO A 678 13.03 8.05 -33.61
N GLN A 679 13.16 6.86 -34.20
CA GLN A 679 13.48 5.61 -33.48
C GLN A 679 14.85 5.01 -33.87
N GLY A 680 15.57 5.64 -34.80
CA GLY A 680 16.88 5.17 -35.23
C GLY A 680 17.96 5.26 -34.15
N LYS A 681 19.06 4.51 -34.36
CA LYS A 681 20.28 4.60 -33.56
C LYS A 681 21.43 4.97 -34.48
N THR A 682 22.19 6.00 -34.12
CA THR A 682 23.41 6.36 -34.83
C THR A 682 24.65 6.09 -33.99
N LEU A 683 25.69 5.56 -34.61
CA LEU A 683 26.98 5.30 -33.98
C LEU A 683 28.09 5.94 -34.81
N ILE A 684 28.84 6.88 -34.25
CA ILE A 684 30.08 7.37 -34.86
C ILE A 684 31.22 6.46 -34.40
N VAL A 685 31.83 5.76 -35.35
CA VAL A 685 33.02 4.92 -35.10
C VAL A 685 34.25 5.69 -35.56
N PHE A 686 34.89 6.37 -34.61
CA PHE A 686 36.10 7.16 -34.86
C PHE A 686 37.36 6.33 -34.64
N SER A 687 37.33 5.40 -33.69
CA SER A 687 38.50 4.59 -33.33
C SER A 687 38.74 3.39 -34.26
N GLY A 688 40.00 3.10 -34.55
CA GLY A 688 40.45 1.88 -35.25
C GLY A 688 40.95 0.76 -34.32
N ASP A 689 40.77 0.90 -33.01
CA ASP A 689 41.17 -0.12 -32.04
C ASP A 689 40.17 -1.29 -32.03
N LEU A 690 40.68 -2.52 -32.01
CA LEU A 690 39.89 -3.75 -32.12
C LEU A 690 38.77 -3.84 -31.09
N ASP A 691 39.06 -3.53 -29.82
CA ASP A 691 38.10 -3.59 -28.71
C ASP A 691 36.98 -2.56 -28.82
N LYS A 692 37.28 -1.36 -29.32
CA LYS A 692 36.27 -0.30 -29.53
C LYS A 692 35.38 -0.60 -30.73
N VAL A 693 35.98 -1.02 -31.85
CA VAL A 693 35.23 -1.43 -33.05
C VAL A 693 34.37 -2.65 -32.73
N LEU A 694 34.88 -3.62 -31.97
CA LEU A 694 34.10 -4.77 -31.51
C LEU A 694 32.90 -4.33 -30.65
N ALA A 695 33.10 -3.42 -29.71
CA ALA A 695 32.00 -2.88 -28.91
C ALA A 695 30.97 -2.16 -29.78
N SER A 696 31.39 -1.37 -30.78
CA SER A 696 30.48 -0.71 -31.73
C SER A 696 29.58 -1.71 -32.46
N PHE A 697 30.13 -2.81 -32.97
CA PHE A 697 29.35 -3.84 -33.67
C PHE A 697 28.47 -4.69 -32.74
N ILE A 698 28.88 -4.93 -31.49
CA ILE A 698 28.03 -5.60 -30.49
C ILE A 698 26.81 -4.72 -30.18
N ILE A 699 27.03 -3.43 -29.94
CA ILE A 699 25.96 -2.46 -29.68
C ILE A 699 25.03 -2.33 -30.89
N ALA A 700 25.60 -2.22 -32.10
CA ALA A 700 24.83 -2.08 -33.33
C ALA A 700 23.97 -3.32 -33.62
N ASN A 701 24.54 -4.53 -33.52
CA ASN A 701 23.77 -5.77 -33.69
C ASN A 701 22.71 -5.95 -32.60
N GLY A 702 23.00 -5.59 -31.34
CA GLY A 702 22.01 -5.56 -30.28
C GLY A 702 20.85 -4.61 -30.59
N ALA A 703 21.15 -3.41 -31.06
CA ALA A 703 20.13 -2.44 -31.46
C ALA A 703 19.31 -2.89 -32.68
N ALA A 704 19.95 -3.51 -33.69
CA ALA A 704 19.25 -4.06 -34.85
C ALA A 704 18.39 -5.29 -34.50
N ALA A 705 18.84 -6.14 -33.57
CA ALA A 705 18.05 -7.27 -33.07
C ALA A 705 16.80 -6.83 -32.29
N MET A 706 16.78 -5.59 -31.78
CA MET A 706 15.59 -4.94 -31.19
C MET A 706 14.70 -4.27 -32.24
N GLY A 707 14.90 -4.55 -33.54
CA GLY A 707 14.10 -4.01 -34.65
C GLY A 707 14.32 -2.52 -34.93
N ARG A 708 15.38 -1.91 -34.39
CA ARG A 708 15.65 -0.48 -34.57
C ARG A 708 16.54 -0.25 -35.80
N PRO A 709 16.27 0.75 -36.65
CA PRO A 709 17.16 1.09 -37.75
C PRO A 709 18.47 1.64 -37.18
N VAL A 710 19.61 1.09 -37.61
CA VAL A 710 20.93 1.47 -37.11
C VAL A 710 21.80 1.98 -38.25
N THR A 711 22.41 3.15 -38.05
CA THR A 711 23.43 3.72 -38.94
C THR A 711 24.75 3.83 -38.20
N MET A 712 25.79 3.18 -38.73
CA MET A 712 27.15 3.28 -38.23
C MET A 712 27.99 4.15 -39.16
N PHE A 713 28.42 5.32 -38.69
CA PHE A 713 29.23 6.28 -39.43
C PHE A 713 30.72 6.15 -39.07
N PHE A 714 31.51 5.62 -39.99
CA PHE A 714 32.94 5.40 -39.83
C PHE A 714 33.72 6.60 -40.35
N THR A 715 34.57 7.15 -39.48
CA THR A 715 35.41 8.31 -39.80
C THR A 715 36.82 8.12 -39.26
N PHE A 716 37.79 8.83 -39.82
CA PHE A 716 39.21 8.73 -39.47
C PHE A 716 39.67 7.28 -39.30
N TRP A 717 40.23 6.92 -38.13
CA TRP A 717 40.84 5.62 -37.89
C TRP A 717 39.86 4.45 -37.96
N GLY A 718 38.57 4.69 -37.69
CA GLY A 718 37.49 3.71 -37.82
C GLY A 718 37.35 3.16 -39.24
N LEU A 719 37.66 3.96 -40.28
CA LEU A 719 37.62 3.51 -41.68
C LEU A 719 38.50 2.29 -41.96
N ASN A 720 39.56 2.07 -41.15
CA ASN A 720 40.42 0.91 -41.33
C ASN A 720 39.72 -0.42 -41.08
N ALA A 721 38.65 -0.43 -40.26
CA ALA A 721 37.83 -1.62 -40.02
C ALA A 721 37.09 -2.06 -41.29
N LEU A 722 36.68 -1.11 -42.12
CA LEU A 722 35.92 -1.34 -43.36
C LEU A 722 36.79 -1.67 -44.58
N ARG A 723 38.13 -1.66 -44.46
CA ARG A 723 39.02 -1.96 -45.59
C ARG A 723 39.05 -3.46 -45.91
N LYS A 724 39.07 -3.81 -47.19
CA LYS A 724 39.34 -5.18 -47.66
C LYS A 724 40.70 -5.65 -47.15
N THR A 725 40.75 -6.92 -46.72
CA THR A 725 41.99 -7.55 -46.22
C THR A 725 43.04 -7.69 -47.34
N GLU A 726 42.58 -7.90 -48.57
CA GLU A 726 43.43 -8.06 -49.75
C GLU A 726 43.91 -6.71 -50.31
N LYS A 727 45.12 -6.69 -50.86
CA LYS A 727 45.69 -5.48 -51.46
C LYS A 727 45.01 -5.18 -52.79
N GLN A 728 44.36 -4.03 -52.88
CA GLN A 728 43.77 -3.54 -54.14
C GLN A 728 44.77 -2.70 -54.93
N SER A 729 44.76 -2.85 -56.25
CA SER A 729 45.63 -2.10 -57.16
C SER A 729 44.94 -0.81 -57.61
N VAL A 730 45.20 0.28 -56.88
CA VAL A 730 44.59 1.60 -57.13
C VAL A 730 45.66 2.65 -57.48
N ARG A 731 45.37 3.53 -58.45
CA ARG A 731 46.27 4.63 -58.83
C ARG A 731 46.10 5.76 -57.81
N LYS A 732 47.18 6.14 -57.13
CA LYS A 732 47.19 7.18 -56.08
C LYS A 732 48.40 8.11 -56.19
N PRO A 733 48.28 9.37 -55.77
CA PRO A 733 49.41 10.26 -55.50
C PRO A 733 50.42 9.64 -54.52
N PHE A 734 51.69 10.04 -54.60
CA PHE A 734 52.79 9.43 -53.83
C PHE A 734 52.56 9.45 -52.30
N ILE A 735 52.01 10.55 -51.77
CA ILE A 735 51.76 10.75 -50.33
C ILE A 735 50.63 9.82 -49.84
N GLU A 736 49.51 9.75 -50.55
CA GLU A 736 48.39 8.86 -50.22
C GLU A 736 48.78 7.37 -50.31
N LYS A 737 49.66 7.01 -51.25
CA LYS A 737 50.21 5.67 -51.37
C LYS A 737 51.06 5.28 -50.15
N MET A 738 51.77 6.24 -49.57
CA MET A 738 52.55 6.05 -48.34
C MET A 738 51.64 5.91 -47.12
N PHE A 739 50.65 6.79 -46.96
CA PHE A 739 49.65 6.72 -45.89
C PHE A 739 48.85 5.41 -45.92
N GLY A 740 48.33 5.03 -47.08
CA GLY A 740 47.57 3.79 -47.27
C GLY A 740 48.36 2.50 -47.04
N ALA A 741 49.71 2.56 -47.09
CA ALA A 741 50.61 1.46 -46.78
C ALA A 741 50.91 1.32 -45.28
N MET A 742 50.89 2.43 -44.52
CA MET A 742 51.14 2.43 -43.07
C MET A 742 49.93 2.03 -42.23
N MET A 743 48.72 2.18 -42.78
CA MET A 743 47.47 1.88 -42.08
C MET A 743 47.07 0.40 -42.14
N PRO A 744 46.43 -0.13 -41.07
CA PRO A 744 45.95 -1.51 -41.06
C PRO A 744 44.90 -1.75 -42.16
N ARG A 745 44.85 -3.01 -42.62
CA ARG A 745 43.92 -3.46 -43.66
C ARG A 745 42.99 -4.52 -43.06
N GLY A 746 41.73 -4.15 -42.94
CA GLY A 746 40.67 -4.99 -42.41
C GLY A 746 40.77 -5.26 -40.92
N THR A 747 39.69 -5.84 -40.41
CA THR A 747 39.42 -6.20 -39.01
C THR A 747 40.52 -7.10 -38.39
N ARG A 748 41.22 -7.91 -39.19
CA ARG A 748 42.29 -8.81 -38.70
C ARG A 748 43.51 -8.10 -38.16
N ARG A 749 43.84 -6.92 -38.72
CA ARG A 749 45.06 -6.17 -38.39
C ARG A 749 44.84 -5.05 -37.37
N LEU A 750 43.62 -4.89 -36.86
CA LEU A 750 43.32 -3.96 -35.78
C LEU A 750 43.99 -4.42 -34.47
N LYS A 751 44.47 -3.46 -33.68
CA LYS A 751 45.20 -3.68 -32.43
C LYS A 751 44.32 -3.31 -31.24
N LEU A 752 44.64 -3.84 -30.06
CA LEU A 752 43.96 -3.43 -28.83
C LEU A 752 44.34 -2.01 -28.41
N SER A 753 43.37 -1.25 -27.89
CA SER A 753 43.56 0.12 -27.39
C SER A 753 44.50 0.16 -26.17
N ARG A 754 44.45 -0.87 -25.31
CA ARG A 754 45.31 -1.05 -24.13
C ARG A 754 45.82 -2.48 -24.05
N MET A 755 46.93 -2.68 -23.35
CA MET A 755 47.54 -4.01 -23.13
C MET A 755 47.89 -4.78 -24.42
N ASN A 756 48.17 -4.08 -25.53
CA ASN A 756 48.51 -4.72 -26.80
C ASN A 756 49.77 -5.62 -26.71
N MET A 757 50.74 -5.30 -25.85
CA MET A 757 51.95 -6.10 -25.58
C MET A 757 52.66 -6.57 -26.87
N ALA A 758 53.02 -5.62 -27.74
CA ALA A 758 53.59 -5.90 -29.07
C ALA A 758 52.76 -6.88 -29.95
N GLY A 759 51.44 -6.93 -29.75
CA GLY A 759 50.51 -7.81 -30.46
C GLY A 759 50.15 -9.09 -29.71
N MET A 760 50.80 -9.40 -28.58
CA MET A 760 50.45 -10.56 -27.75
C MET A 760 49.08 -10.41 -27.12
N GLY A 761 48.71 -9.21 -26.66
CA GLY A 761 47.40 -8.95 -26.07
C GLY A 761 46.26 -9.16 -27.07
N THR A 762 46.43 -8.68 -28.31
CA THR A 762 45.44 -8.88 -29.38
C THR A 762 45.25 -10.37 -29.72
N LYS A 763 46.34 -11.15 -29.77
CA LYS A 763 46.23 -12.60 -29.97
C LYS A 763 45.57 -13.30 -28.79
N MET A 764 45.89 -12.90 -27.56
CA MET A 764 45.28 -13.45 -26.35
C MET A 764 43.78 -13.15 -26.30
N MET A 765 43.34 -11.92 -26.56
CA MET A 765 41.91 -11.58 -26.59
C MET A 765 41.17 -12.37 -27.66
N LYS A 766 41.70 -12.45 -28.88
CA LYS A 766 41.07 -13.26 -29.96
C LYS A 766 40.96 -14.74 -29.57
N LYS A 767 41.96 -15.28 -28.86
CA LYS A 767 41.90 -16.64 -28.32
C LYS A 767 40.83 -16.79 -27.24
N VAL A 768 40.77 -15.88 -26.26
CA VAL A 768 39.75 -15.90 -25.20
C VAL A 768 38.34 -15.76 -25.76
N MET A 769 38.15 -14.88 -26.75
CA MET A 769 36.88 -14.74 -27.45
C MET A 769 36.46 -16.06 -28.10
N LYS A 770 37.37 -16.71 -28.83
CA LYS A 770 37.11 -18.03 -29.44
C LYS A 770 36.82 -19.10 -28.39
N ASP A 771 37.59 -19.15 -27.30
CA ASP A 771 37.40 -20.12 -26.20
C ASP A 771 36.05 -19.90 -25.47
N LYS A 772 35.51 -18.68 -25.51
CA LYS A 772 34.21 -18.30 -24.93
C LYS A 772 33.07 -18.21 -25.95
N ASN A 773 33.25 -18.69 -27.19
CA ASN A 773 32.26 -18.60 -28.27
C ASN A 773 31.75 -17.18 -28.55
N VAL A 774 32.59 -16.16 -28.39
CA VAL A 774 32.29 -14.79 -28.83
C VAL A 774 32.59 -14.69 -30.33
N GLU A 775 31.61 -14.24 -31.10
CA GLU A 775 31.75 -14.02 -32.55
C GLU A 775 32.96 -13.11 -32.87
N SER A 776 33.63 -13.42 -33.97
CA SER A 776 34.70 -12.59 -34.50
C SER A 776 34.15 -11.26 -35.03
N LEU A 777 35.01 -10.24 -35.12
CA LEU A 777 34.60 -8.94 -35.67
C LEU A 777 34.13 -9.08 -37.14
N GLU A 778 34.70 -10.00 -37.90
CA GLU A 778 34.22 -10.34 -39.25
C GLU A 778 32.80 -10.88 -39.26
N GLU A 779 32.46 -11.81 -38.36
CA GLU A 779 31.11 -12.39 -38.25
C GLU A 779 30.10 -11.34 -37.79
N LEU A 780 30.44 -10.55 -36.77
CA LEU A 780 29.60 -9.45 -36.30
C LEU A 780 29.32 -8.39 -37.37
N MET A 781 30.30 -8.11 -38.23
CA MET A 781 30.14 -7.18 -39.34
C MET A 781 29.26 -7.75 -40.45
N GLN A 782 29.37 -9.05 -40.74
CA GLN A 782 28.48 -9.74 -41.68
C GLN A 782 27.05 -9.81 -41.16
N HIS A 783 26.87 -10.11 -39.87
CA HIS A 783 25.56 -10.08 -39.21
C HIS A 783 24.95 -8.69 -39.25
N ALA A 784 25.73 -7.64 -38.96
CA ALA A 784 25.27 -6.26 -39.04
C ALA A 784 24.72 -5.92 -40.43
N MET A 785 25.48 -6.25 -41.48
CA MET A 785 25.04 -6.00 -42.86
C MET A 785 23.80 -6.85 -43.24
N ALA A 786 23.73 -8.10 -42.79
CA ALA A 786 22.59 -8.97 -43.05
C ALA A 786 21.32 -8.51 -42.30
N SER A 787 21.48 -7.90 -41.13
CA SER A 787 20.41 -7.30 -40.33
C SER A 787 19.99 -5.89 -40.78
N GLY A 788 20.51 -5.41 -41.93
CA GLY A 788 20.12 -4.12 -42.49
C GLY A 788 20.77 -2.90 -41.82
N ILE A 789 21.84 -3.08 -41.05
CA ILE A 789 22.60 -1.96 -40.47
C ILE A 789 23.33 -1.20 -41.59
N LYS A 790 23.10 0.10 -41.67
CA LYS A 790 23.70 0.98 -42.67
C LYS A 790 25.13 1.33 -42.25
N LEU A 791 26.12 0.79 -42.96
CA LEU A 791 27.54 1.12 -42.75
C LEU A 791 27.93 2.28 -43.68
N VAL A 792 28.28 3.42 -43.11
CA VAL A 792 28.59 4.65 -43.84
C VAL A 792 30.05 5.04 -43.66
N ALA A 793 30.80 5.20 -44.74
CA ALA A 793 32.16 5.73 -44.75
C ALA A 793 32.16 7.24 -45.04
N CYS A 794 32.83 8.01 -44.18
CA CYS A 794 32.96 9.46 -44.33
C CYS A 794 33.87 9.83 -45.50
N THR A 795 33.31 10.48 -46.53
CA THR A 795 34.06 10.86 -47.76
C THR A 795 35.24 11.77 -47.49
N MET A 796 35.08 12.79 -46.63
CA MET A 796 36.18 13.69 -46.26
C MET A 796 37.34 12.93 -45.58
N SER A 797 37.02 11.99 -44.67
CA SER A 797 38.03 11.18 -44.01
C SER A 797 38.70 10.19 -44.98
N MET A 798 37.95 9.67 -45.96
CA MET A 798 38.52 8.85 -47.04
C MET A 798 39.53 9.64 -47.88
N ASP A 799 39.21 10.88 -48.27
CA ASP A 799 40.10 11.76 -49.04
C ASP A 799 41.37 12.09 -48.25
N VAL A 800 41.22 12.48 -46.98
CA VAL A 800 42.36 12.81 -46.09
C VAL A 800 43.28 11.61 -45.87
N MET A 801 42.72 10.41 -45.77
CA MET A 801 43.48 9.18 -45.52
C MET A 801 43.92 8.48 -46.81
N GLY A 802 43.55 9.02 -47.98
CA GLY A 802 43.82 8.44 -49.28
C GLY A 802 43.26 7.01 -49.41
N ILE A 803 42.03 6.76 -48.93
CA ILE A 803 41.32 5.48 -49.05
C ILE A 803 40.31 5.60 -50.19
N THR A 804 40.39 4.74 -51.21
CA THR A 804 39.43 4.77 -52.32
C THR A 804 38.31 3.75 -52.13
N ARG A 805 37.18 3.93 -52.83
CA ARG A 805 36.02 3.03 -52.75
C ARG A 805 36.39 1.57 -53.01
N GLU A 806 37.29 1.32 -53.95
CA GLU A 806 37.71 -0.03 -54.32
C GLU A 806 38.40 -0.77 -53.17
N GLU A 807 38.94 -0.05 -52.19
CA GLU A 807 39.58 -0.62 -51.00
C GLU A 807 38.62 -0.95 -49.85
N LEU A 808 37.36 -0.51 -49.89
CA LEU A 808 36.36 -0.81 -48.87
C LEU A 808 35.64 -2.13 -49.18
N ILE A 809 35.12 -2.79 -48.15
CA ILE A 809 34.24 -3.96 -48.30
C ILE A 809 32.97 -3.58 -49.08
N ASP A 810 32.39 -4.55 -49.78
CA ASP A 810 31.17 -4.33 -50.55
C ASP A 810 29.99 -4.06 -49.60
N GLY A 811 29.04 -3.21 -49.98
CA GLY A 811 27.88 -2.84 -49.15
C GLY A 811 28.08 -1.64 -48.20
N VAL A 812 29.24 -0.99 -48.22
CA VAL A 812 29.47 0.28 -47.51
C VAL A 812 28.98 1.47 -48.34
N GLU A 813 28.17 2.32 -47.74
CA GLU A 813 27.73 3.59 -48.33
C GLU A 813 28.76 4.69 -48.09
N MET A 814 28.80 5.70 -48.96
CA MET A 814 29.70 6.84 -48.81
C MET A 814 28.86 8.10 -48.65
N ALA A 815 29.07 8.82 -47.55
CA ALA A 815 28.36 10.05 -47.28
C ALA A 815 29.22 11.05 -46.51
N GLY A 816 28.83 12.32 -46.62
CA GLY A 816 29.40 13.40 -45.82
C GLY A 816 28.71 13.54 -44.47
N VAL A 817 29.21 14.49 -43.66
CA VAL A 817 28.67 14.77 -42.32
C VAL A 817 27.19 15.18 -42.38
N ALA A 818 26.75 15.88 -43.43
CA ALA A 818 25.36 16.32 -43.56
C ALA A 818 24.34 15.17 -43.66
N SER A 819 24.64 14.11 -44.42
CA SER A 819 23.75 12.95 -44.52
C SER A 819 23.70 12.16 -43.21
N TYR A 820 24.83 12.09 -42.50
CA TYR A 820 24.87 11.50 -41.17
C TYR A 820 24.06 12.31 -40.16
N LEU A 821 24.14 13.65 -40.19
CA LEU A 821 23.33 14.51 -39.34
C LEU A 821 21.83 14.33 -39.62
N GLY A 822 21.43 14.13 -40.88
CA GLY A 822 20.05 13.75 -41.23
C GLY A 822 19.64 12.40 -40.61
N ASP A 823 20.47 11.36 -40.76
CA ASP A 823 20.23 10.06 -40.11
C ASP A 823 20.23 10.17 -38.56
N ALA A 824 20.93 11.16 -37.99
CA ALA A 824 20.99 11.43 -36.55
C ALA A 824 19.81 12.24 -36.03
N GLU A 825 19.23 13.14 -36.82
CA GLU A 825 17.96 13.82 -36.52
C GLU A 825 16.78 12.83 -36.50
N GLU A 826 16.86 11.79 -37.34
CA GLU A 826 15.91 10.67 -37.38
C GLU A 826 16.21 9.56 -36.34
N ALA A 827 17.25 9.75 -35.51
CA ALA A 827 17.64 8.84 -34.44
C ALA A 827 17.45 9.46 -33.05
N ASN A 828 16.92 8.70 -32.11
CA ASN A 828 16.75 9.17 -30.73
C ASN A 828 17.98 8.92 -29.83
N VAL A 829 19.00 8.23 -30.34
CA VAL A 829 20.28 8.03 -29.64
C VAL A 829 21.43 8.12 -30.63
N ASN A 830 22.46 8.86 -30.22
CA ASN A 830 23.70 9.00 -30.93
C ASN A 830 24.88 8.65 -30.01
N LEU A 831 25.69 7.65 -30.39
CA LEU A 831 26.85 7.19 -29.63
C LEU A 831 28.14 7.49 -30.37
N PHE A 832 29.11 8.10 -29.69
CA PHE A 832 30.44 8.37 -30.22
C PHE A 832 31.46 7.38 -29.63
N ILE A 833 32.09 6.55 -30.46
CA ILE A 833 32.93 5.40 -30.06
C ILE A 833 34.34 5.45 -30.66
#